data_AF-A0A090LSQ6-F1
#
_entry.id   AF-A0A090LSQ6-F1
#
_cell.length_a   1.000
_cell.length_b   1.000
_cell.length_c   1.000
_cell.angle_alpha   90.00
_cell.angle_beta   90.00
_cell.angle_gamma   90.00
#
_symmetry.space_group_name_H-M   'P 1'
#
loop_
_entity.id
_entity.type
_entity.pdbx_description
1 polymer ?
#
loop_
_entity_poly.entity_id
_entity_poly.type
_entity_poly.pdbx_seq_one_letter_code
_entity_poly.pdbx_strand_id
1 'polypeptide(L)'
;MDANALKESFPKFVEAICDYLTTIKEETYLENCDNYYLIEKNYGDKILNCFMKRVFKSNEYINKHFFSTLFQVHIKQIVKYFSENFTFFKSENNLINIFNCFIKKIYFQNGNYQINFGNINKIYYNAKDVISYPSIVAEILMTAVGSPGFTWQASPLVTETELLMTDWIAYSLNIPKCFSNQYNKGNGAFHYTLEECLILSIVCAKNRKIRILSDKLIDNSNMIQLCKDDVLIGKPSYDQSSECYSYFSKHEPKYNKNLKGYFIGKVNYKLPKIFKDSGVQLEILENINKQLPELFIKTIQKDKGNFLFPFICIYSIDYNIIDSLIILENIISICKKYNIWITVNLSNVTGELLIKKYYKLNILLKNVDSIVSDIQSVFLTNEPCTILWLKNYKEAEDNLSITPTYLRHSNQGMIADLRHISFGFSKRPRGIRLWMIISTFGIEGLKNFYKYKYDKNLLIELINPLDIEEFKKAATAAFKFIIKYWQNINKNFLPTSNSPPMTISGILKSKPPKYGTSLENLIPIYEKLLEHTTHWLHPNFLAYFPCHTNYLCVLGDLFASAFGYRINDELINLEYETIQHIGKEMNLDEKFWKKENIDYRKWFYGSASEGTYKSVLMAREYVIKKFKNLYKLKENNLININILDNLEKDLLKYLDEWDIINDFNCYFLYNYLIAYTSEQAHSSVEKAYLLANVRIRKLPIYYDNKLSNFTIYNGGIEKAIFTDRKNGMIPFFITLPIGSTSTCGIDSPEIYAPISKKEGLWVHCDSAYLGGFFLLQEYQYILKGFSYVDSFVINLHKSSVINQDASMLFISNIYASLKELNSLGPNPRVNRSIKIWFLQKTFGFDMIRNIQRQQIKCAQFLESLLLSKDYLEVVTKQIAGLVCFKLKNCSNEDNEKLFKIINNIDRRIHITESHVNSIHFMRISINNPQMTYHDINFIFKVICENSEKFIKQKKLI
;
A
#
# COMPACT_ATOMS: atom_id res chain seq x y z
N MET A 1 12.09 -4.40 21.58
CA MET A 1 13.12 -3.47 21.08
C MET A 1 14.41 -3.77 21.82
N ASP A 2 15.30 -4.60 21.27
CA ASP A 2 16.56 -4.97 21.93
C ASP A 2 17.72 -4.21 21.29
N ALA A 3 18.13 -3.15 21.98
CA ALA A 3 19.22 -2.29 21.52
C ALA A 3 20.58 -2.99 21.59
N ASN A 4 20.77 -3.93 22.53
CA ASN A 4 22.02 -4.67 22.67
C ASN A 4 22.15 -5.72 21.56
N ALA A 5 21.09 -6.51 21.33
CA ALA A 5 21.08 -7.47 20.22
C ALA A 5 21.26 -6.78 18.86
N LEU A 6 20.64 -5.62 18.67
CA LEU A 6 20.85 -4.80 17.48
C LEU A 6 22.32 -4.38 17.38
N LYS A 7 22.91 -3.83 18.45
CA LYS A 7 24.32 -3.40 18.53
C LYS A 7 25.30 -4.50 18.15
N GLU A 8 25.06 -5.72 18.62
CA GLU A 8 25.90 -6.88 18.37
C GLU A 8 25.80 -7.40 16.92
N SER A 9 24.60 -7.35 16.35
CA SER A 9 24.31 -8.00 15.07
C SER A 9 24.45 -7.07 13.86
N PHE A 10 24.11 -5.78 14.00
CA PHE A 10 24.08 -4.86 12.84
C PHE A 10 25.40 -4.81 12.05
N PRO A 11 26.61 -4.88 12.66
CA PRO A 11 27.85 -4.79 11.87
C PRO A 11 27.97 -5.90 10.83
N LYS A 12 27.56 -7.13 11.19
CA LYS A 12 27.56 -8.29 10.28
C LYS A 12 26.57 -8.11 9.13
N PHE A 13 25.41 -7.49 9.41
CA PHE A 13 24.40 -7.23 8.40
C PHE A 13 24.84 -6.11 7.45
N VAL A 14 25.46 -5.05 7.96
CA VAL A 14 26.07 -4.00 7.13
C VAL A 14 27.12 -4.61 6.21
N GLU A 15 28.00 -5.46 6.74
CA GLU A 15 29.01 -6.17 5.96
C GLU A 15 28.40 -7.06 4.88
N ALA A 16 27.36 -7.83 5.20
CA ALA A 16 26.64 -8.66 4.22
C ALA A 16 26.01 -7.84 3.08
N ILE A 17 25.49 -6.64 3.39
CA ILE A 17 24.99 -5.72 2.35
C ILE A 17 26.14 -5.13 1.56
N CYS A 18 27.25 -4.72 2.18
CA CYS A 18 28.44 -4.25 1.46
C CYS A 18 28.94 -5.30 0.47
N ASP A 19 29.01 -6.56 0.90
CA ASP A 19 29.34 -7.72 0.06
C ASP A 19 28.39 -7.83 -1.14
N TYR A 20 27.08 -7.80 -0.89
CA TYR A 20 26.04 -7.84 -1.92
C TYR A 20 26.17 -6.70 -2.94
N LEU A 21 26.34 -5.46 -2.45
CA LEU A 21 26.52 -4.27 -3.30
C LEU A 21 27.81 -4.34 -4.12
N THR A 22 28.86 -5.00 -3.60
CA THR A 22 30.11 -5.25 -4.33
C THR A 22 29.86 -6.21 -5.49
N THR A 23 29.15 -7.32 -5.27
CA THR A 23 28.84 -8.28 -6.34
C THR A 23 27.99 -7.65 -7.45
N ILE A 24 27.03 -6.79 -7.11
CA ILE A 24 26.25 -6.05 -8.13
C ILE A 24 27.18 -5.21 -9.02
N LYS A 25 28.15 -4.50 -8.43
CA LYS A 25 29.12 -3.72 -9.21
C LYS A 25 29.94 -4.60 -10.15
N GLU A 26 30.33 -5.80 -9.70
CA GLU A 26 31.11 -6.76 -10.48
C GLU A 26 30.31 -7.38 -11.64
N GLU A 27 29.06 -7.79 -11.43
CA GLU A 27 28.21 -8.36 -12.49
C GLU A 27 27.92 -7.34 -13.60
N THR A 28 27.75 -6.06 -13.24
CA THR A 28 27.63 -4.97 -14.24
C THR A 28 28.92 -4.72 -15.05
N TYR A 29 30.07 -5.25 -14.61
CA TYR A 29 31.32 -5.23 -15.37
C TYR A 29 31.34 -6.31 -16.47
N LEU A 30 30.63 -7.44 -16.28
CA LEU A 30 30.65 -8.60 -17.18
C LEU A 30 29.52 -8.58 -18.23
N GLU A 31 28.38 -7.94 -17.95
CA GLU A 31 27.23 -7.89 -18.87
C GLU A 31 27.37 -6.90 -20.06
N ASN A 32 28.55 -6.31 -20.29
CA ASN A 32 28.81 -5.56 -21.53
C ASN A 32 29.38 -6.44 -22.67
N CYS A 33 29.33 -7.77 -22.51
CA CYS A 33 29.44 -8.72 -23.61
C CYS A 33 28.07 -9.37 -23.84
N ASP A 34 27.45 -9.02 -24.97
CA ASP A 34 26.24 -9.58 -25.57
C ASP A 34 24.86 -9.04 -25.13
N ASN A 35 24.28 -8.27 -26.06
CA ASN A 35 22.97 -7.66 -26.02
C ASN A 35 21.82 -8.66 -26.23
N TYR A 36 20.70 -8.39 -25.54
CA TYR A 36 19.29 -8.59 -25.93
C TYR A 36 18.87 -9.94 -26.52
N TYR A 37 18.00 -10.68 -25.80
CA TYR A 37 16.61 -11.01 -26.17
C TYR A 37 16.05 -12.02 -25.12
N LEU A 38 14.76 -11.89 -24.78
CA LEU A 38 13.94 -12.90 -24.07
C LEU A 38 14.33 -13.24 -22.62
N ILE A 39 13.76 -12.52 -21.64
CA ILE A 39 13.76 -12.96 -20.23
C ILE A 39 12.47 -13.77 -19.96
N GLU A 40 12.46 -14.99 -20.48
CA GLU A 40 11.88 -16.13 -19.78
C GLU A 40 13.02 -17.14 -19.60
N LYS A 41 13.19 -17.58 -18.34
CA LYS A 41 14.08 -18.63 -17.83
C LYS A 41 15.55 -18.30 -17.61
N ASN A 42 15.96 -18.72 -16.41
CA ASN A 42 17.29 -19.09 -15.95
C ASN A 42 18.27 -17.95 -15.76
N TYR A 43 18.51 -17.57 -14.51
CA TYR A 43 19.73 -17.96 -13.77
C TYR A 43 19.44 -17.78 -12.27
N GLY A 44 19.71 -18.81 -11.46
CA GLY A 44 19.66 -18.70 -10.00
C GLY A 44 20.60 -17.57 -9.57
N ASP A 45 20.07 -16.58 -8.85
CA ASP A 45 20.79 -15.36 -8.50
C ASP A 45 21.99 -15.75 -7.61
N LYS A 46 23.21 -15.61 -8.16
CA LYS A 46 24.45 -15.95 -7.45
C LYS A 46 24.63 -15.08 -6.23
N ILE A 47 24.11 -13.86 -6.25
CA ILE A 47 24.21 -12.92 -5.14
C ILE A 47 23.25 -13.32 -4.02
N LEU A 48 22.01 -13.70 -4.34
CA LEU A 48 21.08 -14.26 -3.37
C LEU A 48 21.64 -15.57 -2.79
N ASN A 49 22.19 -16.45 -3.62
CA ASN A 49 22.82 -17.68 -3.17
C ASN A 49 24.05 -17.41 -2.28
N CYS A 50 24.88 -16.42 -2.61
CA CYS A 50 26.01 -15.98 -1.80
C CYS A 50 25.54 -15.42 -0.44
N PHE A 51 24.51 -14.57 -0.47
CA PHE A 51 23.88 -14.01 0.71
C PHE A 51 23.31 -15.11 1.61
N MET A 52 22.50 -16.02 1.06
CA MET A 52 21.90 -17.12 1.80
C MET A 52 22.99 -18.00 2.43
N LYS A 53 24.07 -18.28 1.69
CA LYS A 53 25.24 -19.04 2.20
C LYS A 53 25.99 -18.31 3.31
N ARG A 54 26.31 -17.02 3.14
CA ARG A 54 27.08 -16.22 4.10
C ARG A 54 26.31 -15.94 5.38
N VAL A 55 25.02 -15.63 5.29
CA VAL A 55 24.21 -15.21 6.45
C VAL A 55 23.57 -16.39 7.16
N PHE A 56 23.10 -17.41 6.43
CA PHE A 56 22.36 -18.52 7.05
C PHE A 56 23.17 -19.79 7.26
N LYS A 57 24.45 -19.82 6.88
CA LYS A 57 25.34 -20.99 7.00
C LYS A 57 24.68 -22.28 6.48
N SER A 58 23.80 -22.18 5.49
CA SER A 58 23.21 -23.35 4.84
C SER A 58 24.34 -24.08 4.12
N ASN A 59 24.78 -25.19 4.69
CA ASN A 59 25.84 -26.02 4.13
C ASN A 59 25.32 -26.69 2.85
N GLU A 60 25.63 -26.11 1.70
CA GLU A 60 26.11 -26.87 0.54
C GLU A 60 26.85 -25.97 -0.47
N TYR A 61 28.08 -26.42 -0.74
CA TYR A 61 29.09 -25.94 -1.68
C TYR A 61 29.60 -24.49 -1.53
N ILE A 62 30.61 -24.40 -0.68
CA ILE A 62 31.86 -23.68 -0.95
C ILE A 62 32.59 -24.40 -2.09
N ASN A 63 32.83 -23.72 -3.21
CA ASN A 63 34.19 -23.64 -3.75
C ASN A 63 34.36 -22.44 -4.70
N LYS A 64 35.08 -21.42 -4.24
CA LYS A 64 35.54 -20.28 -5.07
C LYS A 64 36.65 -20.69 -6.07
N HIS A 65 36.96 -21.98 -6.18
CA HIS A 65 37.96 -22.52 -7.12
C HIS A 65 37.42 -22.98 -8.49
N PHE A 66 36.12 -22.79 -8.79
CA PHE A 66 35.51 -23.39 -9.98
C PHE A 66 35.45 -22.51 -11.24
N PHE A 67 35.65 -21.19 -11.13
CA PHE A 67 35.58 -20.29 -12.32
C PHE A 67 36.93 -20.05 -13.03
N SER A 68 38.05 -20.38 -12.39
CA SER A 68 39.36 -20.40 -13.07
C SER A 68 39.68 -21.75 -13.73
N THR A 69 39.01 -22.83 -13.31
CA THR A 69 39.31 -24.19 -13.76
C THR A 69 38.49 -24.65 -14.96
N LEU A 70 37.30 -24.11 -15.24
CA LEU A 70 36.55 -24.53 -16.44
C LEU A 70 37.14 -24.01 -17.75
N PHE A 71 37.73 -22.80 -17.75
CA PHE A 71 38.40 -22.25 -18.94
C PHE A 71 39.78 -22.87 -19.19
N GLN A 72 40.42 -23.42 -18.15
CA GLN A 72 41.68 -24.16 -18.29
C GLN A 72 41.47 -25.62 -18.72
N VAL A 73 40.33 -26.24 -18.40
CA VAL A 73 40.10 -27.66 -18.70
C VAL A 73 39.74 -27.92 -20.18
N HIS A 74 39.11 -26.96 -20.88
CA HIS A 74 38.75 -27.15 -22.30
C HIS A 74 39.61 -26.40 -23.31
N ILE A 75 40.50 -25.50 -22.88
CA ILE A 75 41.47 -24.85 -23.78
C ILE A 75 42.34 -25.90 -24.50
N LYS A 76 42.76 -26.96 -23.80
CA LYS A 76 43.56 -28.03 -24.40
C LYS A 76 42.79 -28.85 -25.44
N GLN A 77 41.48 -29.04 -25.28
CA GLN A 77 40.65 -29.76 -26.25
C GLN A 77 40.35 -28.90 -27.49
N ILE A 78 40.15 -27.59 -27.30
CA ILE A 78 39.96 -26.63 -28.39
C ILE A 78 41.27 -26.47 -29.19
N VAL A 79 42.40 -26.33 -28.50
CA VAL A 79 43.75 -26.30 -29.10
C VAL A 79 44.06 -27.60 -29.84
N LYS A 80 43.64 -28.77 -29.31
CA LYS A 80 43.78 -30.07 -29.98
C LYS A 80 42.91 -30.16 -31.25
N TYR A 81 41.64 -29.75 -31.18
CA TYR A 81 40.72 -29.74 -32.32
C TYR A 81 41.21 -28.87 -33.50
N PHE A 82 41.72 -27.67 -33.20
CA PHE A 82 42.22 -26.75 -34.24
C PHE A 82 43.60 -27.16 -34.78
N SER A 83 44.46 -27.81 -33.99
CA SER A 83 45.77 -28.31 -34.44
C SER A 83 45.69 -29.63 -35.23
N GLU A 84 44.64 -30.44 -35.03
CA GLU A 84 44.38 -31.69 -35.78
C GLU A 84 43.70 -31.46 -37.14
N ASN A 85 42.87 -30.40 -37.29
CA ASN A 85 42.07 -30.17 -38.50
C ASN A 85 42.62 -29.11 -39.46
N PHE A 86 43.55 -28.25 -39.02
CA PHE A 86 44.06 -27.15 -39.84
C PHE A 86 45.59 -27.05 -39.73
N THR A 87 46.28 -27.36 -40.83
CA THR A 87 47.76 -27.47 -40.91
C THR A 87 48.51 -26.17 -40.59
N PHE A 88 47.81 -25.03 -40.58
CA PHE A 88 48.39 -23.70 -40.36
C PHE A 88 48.68 -23.37 -38.87
N PHE A 89 48.15 -24.13 -37.89
CA PHE A 89 48.15 -23.76 -36.46
C PHE A 89 48.99 -24.67 -35.55
N LYS A 90 50.19 -25.08 -36.01
CA LYS A 90 51.03 -26.06 -35.29
C LYS A 90 51.89 -25.52 -34.13
N SER A 91 51.87 -24.21 -33.81
CA SER A 91 52.58 -23.70 -32.63
C SER A 91 51.70 -22.85 -31.71
N GLU A 92 51.71 -23.20 -30.42
CA GLU A 92 50.93 -22.58 -29.34
C GLU A 92 51.24 -21.08 -29.20
N ASN A 93 52.50 -20.69 -29.47
CA ASN A 93 52.96 -19.30 -29.42
C ASN A 93 52.42 -18.43 -30.58
N ASN A 94 52.12 -18.98 -31.75
CA ASN A 94 51.58 -18.19 -32.87
C ASN A 94 50.09 -17.87 -32.69
N LEU A 95 49.31 -18.75 -32.05
CA LEU A 95 47.90 -18.52 -31.76
C LEU A 95 47.69 -17.41 -30.72
N ILE A 96 48.47 -17.43 -29.63
CA ILE A 96 48.41 -16.41 -28.59
C ILE A 96 48.89 -15.05 -29.12
N ASN A 97 49.92 -15.03 -29.97
CA ASN A 97 50.42 -13.79 -30.58
C ASN A 97 49.47 -13.21 -31.63
N ILE A 98 48.80 -14.03 -32.44
CA ILE A 98 47.80 -13.53 -33.41
C ILE A 98 46.57 -12.98 -32.67
N PHE A 99 46.10 -13.65 -31.61
CA PHE A 99 44.96 -13.15 -30.82
C PHE A 99 45.30 -11.86 -30.06
N ASN A 100 46.49 -11.76 -29.47
CA ASN A 100 46.94 -10.54 -28.81
C ASN A 100 47.19 -9.40 -29.81
N CYS A 101 47.68 -9.70 -31.01
CA CYS A 101 47.83 -8.71 -32.08
C CYS A 101 46.48 -8.23 -32.62
N PHE A 102 45.47 -9.09 -32.70
CA PHE A 102 44.13 -8.71 -33.15
C PHE A 102 43.43 -7.77 -32.15
N ILE A 103 43.57 -8.05 -30.85
CA ILE A 103 43.04 -7.19 -29.78
C ILE A 103 43.78 -5.84 -29.72
N LYS A 104 45.11 -5.84 -29.87
CA LYS A 104 45.90 -4.59 -29.84
C LYS A 104 45.67 -3.68 -31.05
N LYS A 105 45.40 -4.23 -32.24
CA LYS A 105 45.24 -3.44 -33.48
C LYS A 105 43.87 -2.77 -33.63
N ILE A 106 42.84 -3.27 -32.94
CA ILE A 106 41.50 -2.66 -32.94
C ILE A 106 41.40 -1.51 -31.93
N TYR A 107 42.21 -1.51 -30.85
CA TYR A 107 42.06 -0.56 -29.74
C TYR A 107 42.94 0.70 -29.79
N PHE A 108 43.97 0.77 -30.64
CA PHE A 108 44.84 1.95 -30.70
C PHE A 108 45.27 2.25 -32.13
N GLN A 109 44.47 3.06 -32.83
CA GLN A 109 44.96 3.96 -33.88
C GLN A 109 43.85 4.93 -34.32
N ASN A 110 43.71 6.04 -33.58
CA ASN A 110 43.66 7.40 -34.14
C ASN A 110 43.44 8.47 -33.04
N GLY A 111 44.44 9.33 -32.86
CA GLY A 111 44.26 10.74 -32.47
C GLY A 111 44.34 11.12 -30.99
N ASN A 112 45.53 11.62 -30.60
CA ASN A 112 45.82 12.59 -29.53
C ASN A 112 44.70 12.98 -28.55
N TYR A 113 44.73 12.40 -27.35
CA TYR A 113 44.36 13.08 -26.11
C TYR A 113 45.25 12.57 -24.98
N GLN A 114 46.03 13.45 -24.36
CA GLN A 114 46.61 13.19 -23.04
C GLN A 114 45.45 13.08 -22.04
N ILE A 115 45.07 11.85 -21.70
CA ILE A 115 44.12 11.59 -20.62
C ILE A 115 44.92 11.47 -19.33
N ASN A 116 44.68 12.39 -18.42
CA ASN A 116 45.17 12.35 -17.06
C ASN A 116 44.44 11.20 -16.33
N PHE A 117 45.09 10.04 -16.15
CA PHE A 117 44.49 8.81 -15.60
C PHE A 117 44.25 8.83 -14.08
N GLY A 118 44.22 10.00 -13.45
CA GLY A 118 44.16 10.12 -11.98
C GLY A 118 42.80 9.88 -11.32
N ASN A 119 41.68 9.69 -12.06
CA ASN A 119 40.36 9.66 -11.40
C ASN A 119 39.22 8.93 -12.16
N ILE A 120 39.51 7.96 -13.02
CA ILE A 120 38.46 7.33 -13.85
C ILE A 120 38.31 5.84 -13.54
N ASN A 121 37.79 5.52 -12.35
CA ASN A 121 37.00 4.29 -12.16
C ASN A 121 35.61 4.55 -12.75
N LYS A 122 35.47 4.37 -14.07
CA LYS A 122 34.17 4.45 -14.78
C LYS A 122 33.29 3.27 -14.34
N ILE A 123 32.40 3.51 -13.38
CA ILE A 123 31.40 2.55 -12.93
C ILE A 123 30.25 2.53 -13.96
N TYR A 124 30.14 1.44 -14.73
CA TYR A 124 29.02 1.22 -15.63
C TYR A 124 27.87 0.56 -14.85
N TYR A 125 26.73 1.24 -14.74
CA TYR A 125 25.53 0.68 -14.10
C TYR A 125 24.64 0.02 -15.16
N ASN A 126 24.25 -1.25 -14.97
CA ASN A 126 23.17 -1.82 -15.77
C ASN A 126 21.84 -1.26 -15.26
N ALA A 127 21.28 -0.36 -16.05
CA ALA A 127 20.43 0.72 -15.56
C ALA A 127 18.94 0.39 -15.45
N LYS A 128 18.56 -0.89 -15.45
CA LYS A 128 17.15 -1.29 -15.31
C LYS A 128 16.70 -1.37 -13.84
N ASP A 129 17.59 -1.72 -12.91
CA ASP A 129 17.26 -1.96 -11.50
C ASP A 129 17.87 -0.91 -10.58
N VAL A 130 17.12 0.16 -10.34
CA VAL A 130 17.65 1.35 -9.68
C VAL A 130 17.52 1.25 -8.16
N ILE A 131 18.64 0.94 -7.49
CA ILE A 131 18.79 0.91 -6.03
C ILE A 131 19.84 1.95 -5.64
N SER A 132 19.68 2.59 -4.49
CA SER A 132 20.69 3.48 -3.93
C SER A 132 20.90 3.27 -2.43
N TYR A 133 22.12 3.43 -1.95
CA TYR A 133 22.46 3.28 -0.54
C TYR A 133 21.67 4.22 0.38
N PRO A 134 21.31 5.47 0.01
CA PRO A 134 20.47 6.30 0.85
C PRO A 134 19.05 5.76 0.98
N SER A 135 18.53 5.12 -0.08
CA SER A 135 17.24 4.44 -0.05
C SER A 135 17.25 3.25 0.91
N ILE A 136 18.37 2.49 0.94
CA ILE A 136 18.58 1.37 1.87
C ILE A 136 18.68 1.87 3.32
N VAL A 137 19.49 2.89 3.58
CA VAL A 137 19.67 3.46 4.93
C VAL A 137 18.39 4.11 5.45
N ALA A 138 17.61 4.77 4.59
CA ALA A 138 16.30 5.30 4.98
C ALA A 138 15.38 4.20 5.52
N GLU A 139 15.44 2.98 4.97
CA GLU A 139 14.63 1.86 5.43
C GLU A 139 14.91 1.49 6.89
N ILE A 140 16.18 1.56 7.30
CA ILE A 140 16.60 1.32 8.69
C ILE A 140 15.83 2.27 9.63
N LEU A 141 15.82 3.56 9.31
CA LEU A 141 15.20 4.61 10.12
C LEU A 141 13.67 4.51 10.10
N MET A 142 13.08 4.36 8.92
CA MET A 142 11.63 4.22 8.74
C MET A 142 11.08 3.01 9.50
N THR A 143 11.77 1.88 9.44
CA THR A 143 11.39 0.65 10.14
C THR A 143 11.54 0.78 11.65
N ALA A 144 12.58 1.50 12.10
CA ALA A 144 12.88 1.64 13.52
C ALA A 144 11.97 2.62 14.28
N VAL A 145 11.34 3.57 13.60
CA VAL A 145 10.29 4.41 14.21
C VAL A 145 8.94 3.72 14.24
N GLY A 146 8.67 2.81 13.29
CA GLY A 146 7.44 2.00 13.27
C GLY A 146 6.15 2.81 13.10
N SER A 147 6.24 4.05 12.61
CA SER A 147 5.11 4.99 12.56
C SER A 147 4.31 4.87 11.26
N PRO A 148 3.02 4.46 11.32
CA PRO A 148 2.11 4.50 10.18
C PRO A 148 1.65 5.94 9.86
N GLY A 149 1.60 6.29 8.57
CA GLY A 149 1.03 7.57 8.11
C GLY A 149 -0.40 7.40 7.60
N PHE A 150 -1.41 7.77 8.40
CA PHE A 150 -2.82 7.78 7.96
C PHE A 150 -3.50 9.11 8.26
N THR A 151 -3.47 9.55 9.51
CA THR A 151 -3.78 10.93 9.92
C THR A 151 -2.50 11.69 10.23
N TRP A 152 -2.58 13.02 10.18
CA TRP A 152 -1.48 13.85 10.67
C TRP A 152 -1.17 13.54 12.14
N GLN A 153 -2.19 13.41 13.01
CA GLN A 153 -1.96 13.14 14.45
C GLN A 153 -1.30 11.77 14.70
N ALA A 154 -1.61 10.76 13.87
CA ALA A 154 -0.97 9.47 13.96
C ALA A 154 0.54 9.55 13.69
N SER A 155 0.97 10.36 12.73
CA SER A 155 2.39 10.61 12.51
C SER A 155 2.65 11.91 11.75
N PRO A 156 2.90 13.03 12.47
CA PRO A 156 3.24 14.31 11.84
C PRO A 156 4.47 14.21 10.94
N LEU A 157 5.51 13.47 11.37
CA LEU A 157 6.73 13.24 10.59
C LEU A 157 6.43 12.64 9.21
N VAL A 158 5.60 11.60 9.15
CA VAL A 158 5.30 10.89 7.91
C VAL A 158 4.49 11.79 6.97
N THR A 159 3.49 12.45 7.53
CA THR A 159 2.59 13.32 6.76
C THR A 159 3.34 14.52 6.19
N GLU A 160 4.05 15.28 7.03
CA GLU A 160 4.73 16.50 6.61
C GLU A 160 5.91 16.25 5.67
N THR A 161 6.70 15.20 5.91
CA THR A 161 7.81 14.87 5.00
C THR A 161 7.29 14.39 3.64
N GLU A 162 6.20 13.62 3.59
CA GLU A 162 5.58 13.24 2.32
C GLU A 162 5.11 14.46 1.52
N LEU A 163 4.34 15.35 2.16
CA LEU A 163 3.86 16.57 1.51
C LEU A 163 5.04 17.46 1.05
N LEU A 164 6.05 17.70 1.89
CA LEU A 164 7.21 18.50 1.48
C LEU A 164 7.99 17.86 0.33
N MET A 165 8.17 16.54 0.31
CA MET A 165 8.93 15.88 -0.75
C MET A 165 8.19 15.88 -2.09
N THR A 166 6.86 15.79 -2.09
CA THR A 166 6.10 15.97 -3.33
C THR A 166 6.23 17.40 -3.89
N ASP A 167 6.39 18.41 -3.03
CA ASP A 167 6.69 19.79 -3.43
C ASP A 167 8.12 19.95 -3.96
N TRP A 168 9.11 19.31 -3.32
CA TRP A 168 10.50 19.32 -3.80
C TRP A 168 10.63 18.71 -5.20
N ILE A 169 9.91 17.62 -5.45
CA ILE A 169 9.93 16.95 -6.75
C ILE A 169 9.16 17.78 -7.77
N ALA A 170 8.00 18.33 -7.42
CA ALA A 170 7.27 19.27 -8.27
C ALA A 170 8.15 20.46 -8.68
N TYR A 171 8.88 21.06 -7.73
CA TYR A 171 9.84 22.13 -8.01
C TYR A 171 10.95 21.69 -8.95
N SER A 172 11.50 20.48 -8.75
CA SER A 172 12.61 19.93 -9.53
C SER A 172 12.22 19.62 -10.97
N LEU A 173 10.98 19.19 -11.19
CA LEU A 173 10.40 18.86 -12.50
C LEU A 173 9.70 20.06 -13.16
N ASN A 174 9.78 21.25 -12.55
CA ASN A 174 9.10 22.47 -13.02
C ASN A 174 7.57 22.27 -13.18
N ILE A 175 6.93 21.56 -12.25
CA ILE A 175 5.48 21.43 -12.15
C ILE A 175 4.90 22.75 -11.60
N PRO A 176 3.74 23.22 -12.07
CA PRO A 176 3.16 24.47 -11.61
C PRO A 176 2.83 24.48 -10.11
N LYS A 177 3.05 25.61 -9.45
CA LYS A 177 2.79 25.79 -8.02
C LYS A 177 1.35 25.55 -7.58
N CYS A 178 0.37 25.61 -8.50
CA CYS A 178 -1.03 25.30 -8.18
C CYS A 178 -1.27 23.82 -7.80
N PHE A 179 -0.29 22.94 -7.98
CA PHE A 179 -0.29 21.55 -7.53
C PHE A 179 0.44 21.34 -6.20
N SER A 180 1.12 22.36 -5.70
CA SER A 180 1.96 22.28 -4.50
C SER A 180 1.13 22.35 -3.22
N ASN A 181 1.51 21.57 -2.22
CA ASN A 181 0.87 21.51 -0.90
C ASN A 181 0.93 22.88 -0.20
N GLN A 182 2.06 23.58 -0.32
CA GLN A 182 2.27 24.91 0.27
C GLN A 182 1.31 26.00 -0.24
N TYR A 183 0.57 25.77 -1.33
CA TYR A 183 -0.41 26.73 -1.87
C TYR A 183 -1.85 26.48 -1.39
N ASN A 184 -2.06 25.59 -0.40
CA ASN A 184 -3.33 25.32 0.29
C ASN A 184 -4.54 24.96 -0.62
N LYS A 185 -4.28 24.57 -1.88
CA LYS A 185 -5.30 24.16 -2.85
C LYS A 185 -4.91 22.90 -3.60
N GLY A 186 -3.69 22.88 -4.14
CA GLY A 186 -3.10 21.68 -4.72
C GLY A 186 -2.58 20.75 -3.64
N ASN A 187 -2.44 19.47 -3.96
CA ASN A 187 -1.78 18.52 -3.08
C ASN A 187 -1.13 17.36 -3.83
N GLY A 188 -0.04 16.83 -3.31
CA GLY A 188 0.69 15.67 -3.84
C GLY A 188 0.80 14.54 -2.84
N ALA A 189 0.71 13.29 -3.31
CA ALA A 189 0.89 12.11 -2.47
C ALA A 189 1.73 11.02 -3.17
N PHE A 190 2.47 10.24 -2.39
CA PHE A 190 3.20 9.08 -2.90
C PHE A 190 2.32 7.83 -2.90
N HIS A 191 2.50 7.00 -3.94
CA HIS A 191 1.82 5.73 -4.14
C HIS A 191 2.82 4.66 -4.56
N TYR A 192 2.45 3.38 -4.39
CA TYR A 192 3.32 2.28 -4.81
C TYR A 192 3.36 2.17 -6.33
N THR A 193 2.23 2.43 -7.00
CA THR A 193 2.07 2.08 -8.42
C THR A 193 1.31 3.16 -9.17
N LEU A 194 1.56 3.26 -10.48
CA LEU A 194 0.86 4.18 -11.36
C LEU A 194 -0.64 3.85 -11.40
N GLU A 195 -0.98 2.56 -11.27
CA GLU A 195 -2.35 2.05 -11.17
C GLU A 195 -3.11 2.70 -10.01
N GLU A 196 -2.51 2.76 -8.81
CA GLU A 196 -3.11 3.40 -7.63
C GLU A 196 -3.38 4.91 -7.86
N CYS A 197 -2.43 5.63 -8.49
CA CYS A 197 -2.59 7.05 -8.83
C CYS A 197 -3.73 7.27 -9.83
N LEU A 198 -3.82 6.43 -10.87
CA LEU A 198 -4.80 6.57 -11.93
C LEU A 198 -6.22 6.22 -11.46
N ILE A 199 -6.39 5.19 -10.62
CA ILE A 199 -7.69 4.89 -9.99
C ILE A 199 -8.18 6.09 -9.18
N LEU A 200 -7.30 6.71 -8.38
CA LEU A 200 -7.67 7.89 -7.59
C LEU A 200 -8.10 9.06 -8.48
N SER A 201 -7.37 9.30 -9.59
CA SER A 201 -7.76 10.31 -10.58
C SER A 201 -9.12 10.01 -11.24
N ILE A 202 -9.37 8.74 -11.60
CA ILE A 202 -10.63 8.27 -12.19
C ILE A 202 -11.79 8.49 -11.21
N VAL A 203 -11.62 8.15 -9.93
CA VAL A 203 -12.65 8.34 -8.89
C VAL A 203 -13.01 9.82 -8.73
N CYS A 204 -12.00 10.70 -8.64
CA CYS A 204 -12.24 12.15 -8.56
C CYS A 204 -12.98 12.69 -9.80
N ALA A 205 -12.53 12.30 -11.01
CA ALA A 205 -13.13 12.72 -12.27
C ALA A 205 -14.58 12.24 -12.40
N LYS A 206 -14.81 10.97 -12.07
CA LYS A 206 -16.14 10.34 -12.09
C LYS A 206 -17.10 11.11 -11.20
N ASN A 207 -16.73 11.37 -9.95
CA ASN A 207 -17.64 12.00 -9.00
C ASN A 207 -17.91 13.47 -9.31
N ARG A 208 -16.93 14.19 -9.89
CA ARG A 208 -17.19 15.50 -10.48
C ARG A 208 -18.25 15.40 -11.58
N LYS A 209 -18.11 14.43 -12.49
CA LYS A 209 -19.07 14.25 -13.58
C LYS A 209 -20.47 13.87 -13.09
N ILE A 210 -20.57 12.95 -12.13
CA ILE A 210 -21.84 12.53 -11.54
C ILE A 210 -22.56 13.73 -10.92
N ARG A 211 -21.88 14.58 -10.14
CA ARG A 211 -22.46 15.81 -9.59
C ARG A 211 -23.05 16.73 -10.67
N ILE A 212 -22.31 16.94 -11.76
CA ILE A 212 -22.78 17.76 -12.89
C ILE A 212 -24.02 17.14 -13.56
N LEU A 213 -24.11 15.81 -13.62
CA LEU A 213 -25.24 15.10 -14.20
C LEU A 213 -26.46 15.11 -13.25
N SER A 214 -26.25 14.89 -11.95
CA SER A 214 -27.32 14.91 -10.95
C SER A 214 -27.94 16.28 -10.79
N ASP A 215 -27.15 17.36 -10.84
CA ASP A 215 -27.68 18.74 -10.73
C ASP A 215 -28.55 19.13 -11.95
N LYS A 216 -28.40 18.42 -13.07
CA LYS A 216 -29.16 18.67 -14.32
C LYS A 216 -30.35 17.73 -14.52
N LEU A 217 -30.40 16.64 -13.77
CA LEU A 217 -31.44 15.63 -13.86
C LEU A 217 -32.21 15.65 -12.54
N ILE A 218 -33.39 16.29 -12.53
CA ILE A 218 -34.39 16.00 -11.50
C ILE A 218 -34.69 14.51 -11.63
N ASP A 219 -34.27 13.75 -10.62
CA ASP A 219 -34.30 12.30 -10.65
C ASP A 219 -35.74 11.81 -10.48
N ASN A 220 -36.46 11.64 -11.59
CA ASN A 220 -37.76 10.97 -11.65
C ASN A 220 -37.62 9.44 -11.71
N SER A 221 -36.45 8.87 -11.39
CA SER A 221 -36.33 7.42 -11.29
C SER A 221 -37.17 6.93 -10.12
N ASN A 222 -38.03 5.93 -10.37
CA ASN A 222 -38.87 5.29 -9.38
C ASN A 222 -38.02 4.92 -8.15
N MET A 223 -38.15 5.72 -7.09
CA MET A 223 -37.52 5.47 -5.81
C MET A 223 -37.88 4.05 -5.39
N ILE A 224 -36.87 3.20 -5.21
CA ILE A 224 -37.04 1.85 -4.64
C ILE A 224 -37.82 2.05 -3.33
N GLN A 225 -39.01 1.47 -3.27
CA GLN A 225 -39.95 1.71 -2.17
C GLN A 225 -39.33 1.17 -0.87
N LEU A 226 -39.09 2.09 0.07
CA LEU A 226 -38.45 1.83 1.35
C LEU A 226 -39.27 0.83 2.18
N CYS A 227 -38.61 -0.20 2.72
CA CYS A 227 -39.17 -0.93 3.87
C CYS A 227 -39.06 -0.03 5.11
N LYS A 228 -40.21 0.31 5.71
CA LYS A 228 -40.27 1.07 6.96
C LYS A 228 -39.64 0.31 8.13
N ASP A 229 -38.87 1.04 8.93
CA ASP A 229 -38.58 0.85 10.36
C ASP A 229 -38.40 -0.58 10.88
N ASP A 230 -37.51 -1.34 10.23
CA ASP A 230 -37.03 -2.59 10.80
C ASP A 230 -35.58 -2.42 11.24
N VAL A 231 -35.39 -2.25 12.55
CA VAL A 231 -34.08 -2.08 13.19
C VAL A 231 -33.19 -3.30 12.98
N LEU A 232 -33.70 -4.46 12.52
CA LEU A 232 -32.90 -5.66 12.29
C LEU A 232 -32.18 -5.68 10.93
N ILE A 233 -32.67 -4.95 9.93
CA ILE A 233 -32.12 -5.01 8.55
C ILE A 233 -31.08 -3.92 8.28
N GLY A 234 -31.05 -2.86 9.10
CA GLY A 234 -30.18 -1.71 8.90
C GLY A 234 -30.48 -0.90 7.65
N LYS A 235 -29.60 0.05 7.33
CA LYS A 235 -29.83 1.02 6.25
C LYS A 235 -28.85 0.80 5.10
N PRO A 236 -29.34 0.80 3.85
CA PRO A 236 -28.45 0.74 2.71
C PRO A 236 -27.81 2.11 2.42
N SER A 237 -26.73 2.13 1.65
CA SER A 237 -25.93 3.33 1.36
C SER A 237 -26.65 4.37 0.50
N TYR A 238 -27.76 3.98 -0.14
CA TYR A 238 -28.61 4.85 -0.95
C TYR A 238 -29.80 5.42 -0.16
N ASP A 239 -29.97 5.05 1.11
CA ASP A 239 -30.95 5.66 2.02
C ASP A 239 -30.38 6.96 2.58
N GLN A 240 -31.08 8.08 2.41
CA GLN A 240 -30.67 9.42 2.87
C GLN A 240 -30.41 9.50 4.38
N SER A 241 -31.05 8.63 5.16
CA SER A 241 -30.92 8.55 6.62
C SER A 241 -29.79 7.60 7.08
N SER A 242 -29.07 6.98 6.14
CA SER A 242 -27.89 6.17 6.40
C SER A 242 -26.68 7.05 6.73
N GLU A 243 -25.89 6.66 7.73
CA GLU A 243 -24.65 7.38 8.09
C GLU A 243 -23.63 7.43 6.94
N CYS A 244 -23.69 6.45 6.03
CA CYS A 244 -22.78 6.35 4.91
C CYS A 244 -23.28 7.04 3.64
N TYR A 245 -24.51 7.56 3.63
CA TYR A 245 -25.12 8.19 2.46
C TYR A 245 -24.33 9.40 1.95
N SER A 246 -23.83 10.22 2.87
CA SER A 246 -23.15 11.49 2.55
C SER A 246 -21.98 11.34 1.59
N TYR A 247 -21.26 10.21 1.66
CA TYR A 247 -20.18 9.89 0.74
C TYR A 247 -20.62 8.90 -0.35
N PHE A 248 -21.43 7.87 -0.05
CA PHE A 248 -21.85 6.89 -1.08
C PHE A 248 -22.76 7.46 -2.17
N SER A 249 -23.63 8.42 -1.85
CA SER A 249 -24.50 9.08 -2.84
C SER A 249 -23.72 9.72 -4.00
N LYS A 250 -22.46 10.09 -3.76
CA LYS A 250 -21.54 10.64 -4.78
C LYS A 250 -20.95 9.57 -5.70
N HIS A 251 -21.05 8.29 -5.32
CA HIS A 251 -20.45 7.14 -6.02
C HIS A 251 -21.50 6.18 -6.59
N GLU A 252 -22.76 6.63 -6.71
CA GLU A 252 -23.87 5.80 -7.18
C GLU A 252 -23.56 5.09 -8.53
N PRO A 253 -23.58 3.75 -8.57
CA PRO A 253 -23.17 2.99 -9.75
C PRO A 253 -24.03 3.21 -10.99
N LYS A 254 -25.25 3.75 -10.84
CA LYS A 254 -26.23 3.95 -11.93
C LYS A 254 -25.70 4.68 -13.16
N TYR A 255 -24.71 5.56 -12.98
CA TYR A 255 -24.09 6.30 -14.06
C TYR A 255 -22.91 5.58 -14.72
N ASN A 256 -22.34 4.55 -14.08
CA ASN A 256 -21.09 3.90 -14.49
C ASN A 256 -21.14 3.35 -15.92
N LYS A 257 -22.23 2.67 -16.28
CA LYS A 257 -22.40 2.12 -17.63
C LYS A 257 -22.36 3.18 -18.73
N ASN A 258 -22.77 4.41 -18.40
CA ASN A 258 -22.77 5.53 -19.32
C ASN A 258 -21.48 6.36 -19.28
N LEU A 259 -20.54 6.09 -18.37
CA LEU A 259 -19.31 6.87 -18.26
C LEU A 259 -18.21 6.28 -19.15
N LYS A 260 -17.63 7.15 -19.99
CA LYS A 260 -16.54 6.78 -20.92
C LYS A 260 -15.32 7.65 -20.63
N GLY A 261 -14.20 7.01 -20.33
CA GLY A 261 -12.90 7.67 -20.21
C GLY A 261 -12.02 7.39 -21.43
N TYR A 262 -11.04 8.26 -21.63
CA TYR A 262 -10.15 8.23 -22.79
C TYR A 262 -8.71 8.14 -22.35
N PHE A 263 -7.91 7.41 -23.11
CA PHE A 263 -6.47 7.44 -23.01
C PHE A 263 -5.84 7.82 -24.34
N ILE A 264 -4.89 8.75 -24.27
CA ILE A 264 -4.14 9.24 -25.42
C ILE A 264 -2.67 9.05 -25.11
N GLY A 265 -1.96 8.25 -25.90
CA GLY A 265 -0.60 7.85 -25.57
C GLY A 265 -0.25 6.47 -26.10
N LYS A 266 1.04 6.12 -26.02
CA LYS A 266 1.44 4.71 -26.16
C LYS A 266 0.89 3.91 -24.96
N VAL A 267 0.13 2.85 -25.24
CA VAL A 267 -0.53 2.06 -24.20
C VAL A 267 0.48 1.35 -23.32
N ASN A 268 0.30 1.50 -22.00
CA ASN A 268 0.85 0.60 -21.01
C ASN A 268 -0.12 -0.59 -20.85
N TYR A 269 0.38 -1.82 -20.89
CA TYR A 269 -0.38 -3.09 -20.91
C TYR A 269 -1.36 -3.27 -19.74
N LYS A 270 -1.28 -2.45 -18.70
CA LYS A 270 -2.14 -2.52 -17.50
C LYS A 270 -3.33 -1.57 -17.52
N LEU A 271 -3.44 -0.66 -18.48
CA LEU A 271 -4.48 0.38 -18.47
C LEU A 271 -5.93 -0.16 -18.56
N PRO A 272 -6.25 -1.16 -19.41
CA PRO A 272 -7.60 -1.73 -19.44
C PRO A 272 -8.02 -2.31 -18.08
N LYS A 273 -7.08 -2.92 -17.35
CA LYS A 273 -7.30 -3.43 -16.00
C LYS A 273 -7.70 -2.31 -15.04
N ILE A 274 -7.04 -1.15 -15.08
CA ILE A 274 -7.33 0.00 -14.20
C ILE A 274 -8.78 0.47 -14.36
N PHE A 275 -9.24 0.60 -15.61
CA PHE A 275 -10.61 1.02 -15.92
C PHE A 275 -11.64 -0.04 -15.53
N LYS A 276 -11.31 -1.33 -15.72
CA LYS A 276 -12.11 -2.46 -15.25
C LYS A 276 -12.25 -2.45 -13.72
N ASP A 277 -11.16 -2.32 -12.98
CA ASP A 277 -11.16 -2.21 -11.51
C ASP A 277 -12.06 -1.04 -11.07
N SER A 278 -11.95 0.09 -11.77
CA SER A 278 -12.74 1.31 -11.53
C SER A 278 -14.18 1.26 -12.05
N GLY A 279 -14.62 0.16 -12.68
CA GLY A 279 -16.01 -0.03 -13.12
C GLY A 279 -16.50 0.91 -14.21
N VAL A 280 -15.61 1.38 -15.09
CA VAL A 280 -15.94 2.39 -16.12
C VAL A 280 -15.38 2.01 -17.49
N GLN A 281 -15.98 2.54 -18.55
CA GLN A 281 -15.54 2.23 -19.92
C GLN A 281 -14.28 3.03 -20.31
N LEU A 282 -13.45 2.43 -21.17
CA LEU A 282 -12.23 3.03 -21.72
C LEU A 282 -12.31 3.09 -23.25
N GLU A 283 -11.86 4.19 -23.84
CA GLU A 283 -11.42 4.29 -25.24
C GLU A 283 -9.92 4.58 -25.28
N ILE A 284 -9.20 3.94 -26.20
CA ILE A 284 -7.77 4.16 -26.39
C ILE A 284 -7.53 4.81 -27.76
N LEU A 285 -6.79 5.92 -27.77
CA LEU A 285 -6.38 6.65 -28.97
C LEU A 285 -4.84 6.67 -29.06
N GLU A 286 -4.26 5.65 -29.69
CA GLU A 286 -2.80 5.44 -29.72
C GLU A 286 -2.05 6.33 -30.71
N ASN A 287 -2.72 6.76 -31.80
CA ASN A 287 -2.06 7.46 -32.90
C ASN A 287 -1.95 8.96 -32.63
N ILE A 288 -0.82 9.37 -32.05
CA ILE A 288 -0.52 10.78 -31.72
C ILE A 288 0.00 11.49 -32.97
N ASN A 289 -0.90 11.81 -33.89
CA ASN A 289 -0.61 12.58 -35.10
C ASN A 289 -1.36 13.93 -35.10
N LYS A 290 -1.14 14.76 -36.13
CA LYS A 290 -1.79 16.08 -36.23
C LYS A 290 -3.32 16.01 -36.30
N GLN A 291 -3.90 14.89 -36.74
CA GLN A 291 -5.35 14.69 -36.87
C GLN A 291 -6.00 14.20 -35.57
N LEU A 292 -5.21 13.81 -34.55
CA LEU A 292 -5.71 13.29 -33.29
C LEU A 292 -6.73 14.23 -32.59
N PRO A 293 -6.56 15.56 -32.53
CA PRO A 293 -7.56 16.45 -31.93
C PRO A 293 -8.92 16.37 -32.64
N GLU A 294 -8.94 16.28 -33.98
CA GLU A 294 -10.17 16.15 -34.76
C GLU A 294 -10.82 14.78 -34.53
N LEU A 295 -10.01 13.71 -34.52
CA LEU A 295 -10.47 12.37 -34.20
C LEU A 295 -11.09 12.34 -32.79
N PHE A 296 -10.43 12.94 -31.81
CA PHE A 296 -10.93 12.98 -30.43
C PHE A 296 -12.26 13.72 -30.31
N ILE A 297 -12.43 14.84 -31.03
CA ILE A 297 -13.72 15.55 -31.11
C ILE A 297 -14.80 14.65 -31.72
N LYS A 298 -14.51 13.98 -32.84
CA LYS A 298 -15.44 13.05 -33.50
C LYS A 298 -15.85 11.91 -32.57
N THR A 299 -14.89 11.33 -31.84
CA THR A 299 -15.16 10.27 -30.86
C THR A 299 -16.05 10.77 -29.73
N ILE A 300 -15.73 11.94 -29.14
CA ILE A 300 -16.57 12.56 -28.10
C ILE A 300 -18.01 12.81 -28.60
N GLN A 301 -18.17 13.30 -29.84
CA GLN A 301 -19.47 13.57 -30.43
C GLN A 301 -20.26 12.27 -30.69
N LYS A 302 -19.60 11.24 -31.20
CA LYS A 302 -20.17 9.89 -31.38
C LYS A 302 -20.66 9.33 -30.04
N ASP A 303 -19.80 9.37 -29.02
CA ASP A 303 -20.11 8.83 -27.69
C ASP A 303 -21.29 9.57 -27.05
N LYS A 304 -21.34 10.89 -27.18
CA LYS A 304 -22.51 11.68 -26.75
C LYS A 304 -23.79 11.29 -27.49
N GLY A 305 -23.71 11.04 -28.80
CA GLY A 305 -24.84 10.54 -29.59
C GLY A 305 -25.36 9.18 -29.13
N ASN A 306 -24.48 8.36 -28.55
CA ASN A 306 -24.80 7.06 -27.95
C ASN A 306 -25.12 7.13 -26.45
N PHE A 307 -25.45 8.31 -25.92
CA PHE A 307 -25.75 8.52 -24.49
C PHE A 307 -24.61 8.10 -23.53
N LEU A 308 -23.37 8.17 -24.01
CA LEU A 308 -22.17 8.06 -23.18
C LEU A 308 -21.70 9.46 -22.74
N PHE A 309 -21.15 9.53 -21.55
CA PHE A 309 -20.71 10.72 -20.86
C PHE A 309 -19.18 10.71 -20.72
N PRO A 310 -18.47 11.42 -21.62
CA PRO A 310 -17.06 11.72 -21.46
C PRO A 310 -16.79 12.35 -20.09
N PHE A 311 -15.87 11.77 -19.32
CA PHE A 311 -15.58 12.26 -17.95
C PHE A 311 -14.09 12.43 -17.63
N ILE A 312 -13.20 11.62 -18.20
CA ILE A 312 -11.75 11.73 -18.00
C ILE A 312 -10.97 11.49 -19.31
N CYS A 313 -9.89 12.22 -19.51
CA CYS A 313 -8.87 11.99 -20.52
C CYS A 313 -7.50 11.88 -19.82
N ILE A 314 -6.85 10.73 -19.96
CA ILE A 314 -5.48 10.50 -19.49
C ILE A 314 -4.55 10.66 -20.69
N TYR A 315 -3.71 11.68 -20.68
CA TYR A 315 -2.73 11.96 -21.73
C TYR A 315 -1.33 11.59 -21.27
N SER A 316 -0.67 10.65 -21.95
CA SER A 316 0.72 10.28 -21.67
C SER A 316 1.68 11.05 -22.58
N ILE A 317 2.64 11.77 -21.99
CA ILE A 317 3.67 12.47 -22.75
C ILE A 317 4.85 11.52 -22.97
N ASP A 318 5.34 11.45 -24.22
CA ASP A 318 6.53 10.70 -24.62
C ASP A 318 7.65 11.63 -25.12
N TYR A 319 8.91 11.16 -25.06
CA TYR A 319 10.11 11.90 -25.48
C TYR A 319 9.98 12.50 -26.89
N ASN A 320 9.40 11.78 -27.84
CA ASN A 320 9.32 12.18 -29.24
C ASN A 320 8.39 13.37 -29.51
N ILE A 321 7.58 13.78 -28.51
CA ILE A 321 6.49 14.75 -28.67
C ILE A 321 6.61 15.91 -27.67
N ILE A 322 7.53 15.82 -26.69
CA ILE A 322 7.72 16.88 -25.68
C ILE A 322 8.13 18.23 -26.28
N ASP A 323 8.74 18.22 -27.47
CA ASP A 323 9.16 19.42 -28.20
C ASP A 323 8.01 20.05 -29.02
N SER A 324 6.95 19.30 -29.35
CA SER A 324 5.76 19.79 -30.04
C SER A 324 4.50 19.58 -29.20
N LEU A 325 4.30 20.48 -28.23
CA LEU A 325 3.18 20.44 -27.28
C LEU A 325 1.83 20.91 -27.86
N ILE A 326 1.75 21.09 -29.18
CA ILE A 326 0.53 21.57 -29.88
C ILE A 326 -0.63 20.59 -29.69
N ILE A 327 -0.36 19.29 -29.74
CA ILE A 327 -1.39 18.27 -29.54
C ILE A 327 -1.93 18.35 -28.12
N LEU A 328 -1.05 18.37 -27.10
CA LEU A 328 -1.48 18.51 -25.70
C LEU A 328 -2.29 19.78 -25.47
N GLU A 329 -1.88 20.91 -26.03
CA GLU A 329 -2.60 22.18 -25.96
C GLU A 329 -4.03 22.07 -26.52
N ASN A 330 -4.18 21.45 -27.69
CA ASN A 330 -5.48 21.19 -28.30
C ASN A 330 -6.33 20.21 -27.45
N ILE A 331 -5.74 19.13 -26.95
CA ILE A 331 -6.44 18.18 -26.07
C ILE A 331 -6.92 18.86 -24.78
N ILE A 332 -6.10 19.71 -24.15
CA ILE A 332 -6.51 20.50 -22.98
C ILE A 332 -7.70 21.41 -23.33
N SER A 333 -7.65 22.09 -24.47
CA SER A 333 -8.74 22.96 -24.94
C SER A 333 -10.04 22.18 -25.17
N ILE A 334 -9.95 21.00 -25.80
CA ILE A 334 -11.08 20.09 -26.02
C ILE A 334 -11.65 19.62 -24.68
N CYS A 335 -10.82 19.12 -23.77
CA CYS A 335 -11.25 18.64 -22.46
C CYS A 335 -11.98 19.73 -21.67
N LYS A 336 -11.47 20.97 -21.67
CA LYS A 336 -12.16 22.12 -21.06
C LYS A 336 -13.52 22.41 -21.71
N LYS A 337 -13.57 22.48 -23.05
CA LYS A 337 -14.81 22.73 -23.80
C LYS A 337 -15.90 21.71 -23.47
N TYR A 338 -15.52 20.44 -23.29
CA TYR A 338 -16.44 19.34 -23.02
C TYR A 338 -16.61 19.01 -21.53
N ASN A 339 -15.95 19.76 -20.64
CA ASN A 339 -15.91 19.53 -19.19
C ASN A 339 -15.48 18.08 -18.83
N ILE A 340 -14.36 17.66 -19.42
CA ILE A 340 -13.70 16.37 -19.21
C ILE A 340 -12.48 16.61 -18.32
N TRP A 341 -12.34 15.83 -17.25
CA TRP A 341 -11.15 15.86 -16.40
C TRP A 341 -9.91 15.48 -17.21
N ILE A 342 -8.82 16.21 -17.07
CA ILE A 342 -7.57 15.87 -17.75
C ILE A 342 -6.46 15.50 -16.75
N THR A 343 -5.96 14.28 -16.90
CA THR A 343 -4.78 13.75 -16.18
C THR A 343 -3.61 13.69 -17.14
N VAL A 344 -2.47 14.27 -16.78
CA VAL A 344 -1.25 14.14 -17.59
C VAL A 344 -0.29 13.16 -16.92
N ASN A 345 0.09 12.12 -17.65
CA ASN A 345 1.12 11.16 -17.23
C ASN A 345 2.48 11.59 -17.78
N LEU A 346 3.40 11.91 -16.86
CA LEU A 346 4.77 12.35 -17.14
C LEU A 346 5.81 11.24 -16.94
N SER A 347 5.39 10.01 -16.62
CA SER A 347 6.30 8.91 -16.27
C SER A 347 7.40 8.71 -17.33
N ASN A 348 7.06 8.80 -18.61
CA ASN A 348 8.01 8.62 -19.70
C ASN A 348 8.92 9.82 -19.94
N VAL A 349 8.71 10.98 -19.31
CA VAL A 349 9.55 12.18 -19.52
C VAL A 349 10.11 12.75 -18.21
N THR A 350 9.94 12.03 -17.11
CA THR A 350 10.27 12.52 -15.76
C THR A 350 11.73 12.93 -15.64
N GLY A 351 12.67 12.15 -16.19
CA GLY A 351 14.08 12.53 -16.17
C GLY A 351 14.45 13.68 -17.13
N GLU A 352 13.78 13.82 -18.27
CA GLU A 352 13.96 15.00 -19.14
C GLU A 352 13.53 16.28 -18.43
N LEU A 353 12.41 16.24 -17.72
CA LEU A 353 11.93 17.37 -16.93
C LEU A 353 12.89 17.74 -15.79
N LEU A 354 13.66 16.75 -15.30
CA LEU A 354 14.71 17.01 -14.34
C LEU A 354 15.90 17.76 -15.00
N ILE A 355 16.28 17.39 -16.24
CA ILE A 355 17.40 18.01 -16.95
C ILE A 355 17.05 19.38 -17.52
N LYS A 356 15.95 19.47 -18.27
CA LYS A 356 15.53 20.62 -19.07
C LYS A 356 14.22 21.20 -18.54
N LYS A 357 14.11 22.53 -18.57
CA LYS A 357 12.86 23.23 -18.23
C LYS A 357 12.03 23.46 -19.47
N TYR A 358 10.87 22.83 -19.55
CA TYR A 358 9.89 23.04 -20.60
C TYR A 358 8.86 24.08 -20.19
N TYR A 359 9.14 25.37 -20.43
CA TYR A 359 8.27 26.48 -20.01
C TYR A 359 6.85 26.37 -20.60
N LYS A 360 6.73 26.01 -21.88
CA LYS A 360 5.43 25.79 -22.52
C LYS A 360 4.64 24.66 -21.81
N LEU A 361 5.30 23.56 -21.46
CA LEU A 361 4.64 22.48 -20.71
C LEU A 361 4.14 22.95 -19.34
N ASN A 362 4.95 23.71 -18.58
CA ASN A 362 4.51 24.29 -17.32
C ASN A 362 3.23 25.14 -17.47
N ILE A 363 3.17 25.99 -18.50
CA ILE A 363 1.98 26.81 -18.78
C ILE A 363 0.76 25.93 -19.09
N LEU A 364 0.94 24.88 -19.90
CA LEU A 364 -0.13 23.94 -20.24
C LEU A 364 -0.61 23.16 -19.01
N LEU A 365 0.30 22.69 -18.15
CA LEU A 365 -0.03 21.93 -16.95
C LEU A 365 -0.88 22.74 -15.95
N LYS A 366 -0.80 24.07 -15.92
CA LYS A 366 -1.73 24.90 -15.10
C LYS A 366 -3.19 24.69 -15.47
N ASN A 367 -3.45 24.19 -16.67
CA ASN A 367 -4.78 23.99 -17.23
C ASN A 367 -5.28 22.56 -17.12
N VAL A 368 -4.56 21.67 -16.44
CA VAL A 368 -4.98 20.28 -16.18
C VAL A 368 -5.46 20.08 -14.74
N ASP A 369 -6.14 18.96 -14.48
CA ASP A 369 -6.73 18.67 -13.16
C ASP A 369 -5.79 17.87 -12.28
N SER A 370 -5.05 16.93 -12.86
CA SER A 370 -4.09 16.09 -12.15
C SER A 370 -2.88 15.72 -13.00
N ILE A 371 -1.79 15.38 -12.32
CA ILE A 371 -0.53 14.96 -12.92
C ILE A 371 -0.06 13.70 -12.22
N VAL A 372 0.39 12.72 -12.98
CA VAL A 372 1.00 11.49 -12.44
C VAL A 372 2.40 11.29 -13.01
N SER A 373 3.29 10.70 -12.21
CA SER A 373 4.66 10.40 -12.63
C SER A 373 5.21 9.24 -11.82
N ASP A 374 5.71 8.21 -12.52
CA ASP A 374 6.67 7.27 -11.94
C ASP A 374 8.03 7.97 -11.81
N ILE A 375 8.54 7.97 -10.59
CA ILE A 375 9.77 8.66 -10.22
C ILE A 375 10.86 7.69 -9.76
N GLN A 376 10.56 6.39 -9.67
CA GLN A 376 11.41 5.41 -8.99
C GLN A 376 12.83 5.42 -9.55
N SER A 377 12.94 5.31 -10.89
CA SER A 377 14.24 5.20 -11.57
C SER A 377 15.02 6.52 -11.65
N VAL A 378 14.32 7.66 -11.59
CA VAL A 378 14.93 9.00 -11.67
C VAL A 378 15.46 9.44 -10.30
N PHE A 379 14.73 9.10 -9.23
CA PHE A 379 15.07 9.43 -7.85
C PHE A 379 15.66 8.25 -7.07
N LEU A 380 16.09 7.21 -7.78
CA LEU A 380 16.86 6.08 -7.27
C LEU A 380 16.25 5.36 -6.04
N THR A 381 14.93 5.20 -6.02
CA THR A 381 14.24 4.51 -4.93
C THR A 381 14.22 3.00 -5.17
N ASN A 382 14.55 2.24 -4.14
CA ASN A 382 14.63 0.77 -4.20
C ASN A 382 13.27 0.04 -4.23
N GLU A 383 12.18 0.74 -3.95
CA GLU A 383 10.81 0.25 -4.07
C GLU A 383 10.04 1.08 -5.12
N PRO A 384 9.00 0.50 -5.76
CA PRO A 384 8.09 1.23 -6.64
C PRO A 384 7.59 2.51 -5.98
N CYS A 385 7.73 3.65 -6.65
CA CYS A 385 7.38 4.97 -6.13
C CYS A 385 6.82 5.85 -7.23
N THR A 386 5.57 6.24 -7.07
CA THR A 386 4.85 7.08 -8.03
C THR A 386 4.19 8.24 -7.29
N ILE A 387 3.95 9.34 -7.99
CA ILE A 387 3.31 10.53 -7.42
C ILE A 387 2.03 10.82 -8.18
N LEU A 388 0.98 11.19 -7.43
CA LEU A 388 -0.18 11.89 -7.94
C LEU A 388 -0.17 13.31 -7.38
N TRP A 389 -0.23 14.31 -8.26
CA TRP A 389 -0.56 15.68 -7.88
C TRP A 389 -1.96 16.02 -8.34
N LEU A 390 -2.77 16.57 -7.44
CA LEU A 390 -4.09 17.12 -7.70
C LEU A 390 -4.01 18.64 -7.65
N LYS A 391 -4.59 19.31 -8.65
CA LYS A 391 -4.71 20.77 -8.63
C LYS A 391 -5.68 21.26 -7.56
N ASN A 392 -6.64 20.43 -7.18
CA ASN A 392 -7.62 20.70 -6.14
C ASN A 392 -7.74 19.47 -5.22
N TYR A 393 -7.08 19.52 -4.06
CA TYR A 393 -7.14 18.48 -3.02
C TYR A 393 -8.56 18.13 -2.60
N LYS A 394 -9.44 19.14 -2.58
CA LYS A 394 -10.82 18.99 -2.13
C LYS A 394 -11.60 17.95 -2.93
N GLU A 395 -11.23 17.74 -4.19
CA GLU A 395 -11.78 16.68 -5.03
C GLU A 395 -11.46 15.28 -4.50
N ALA A 396 -10.29 15.04 -3.92
CA ALA A 396 -10.00 13.75 -3.28
C ALA A 396 -10.62 13.67 -1.88
N GLU A 397 -10.49 14.74 -1.09
CA GLU A 397 -11.01 14.79 0.27
C GLU A 397 -12.52 14.53 0.32
N ASP A 398 -13.32 15.22 -0.49
CA ASP A 398 -14.78 15.10 -0.47
C ASP A 398 -15.28 13.71 -0.92
N ASN A 399 -14.44 12.97 -1.64
CA ASN A 399 -14.77 11.67 -2.20
C ASN A 399 -14.27 10.49 -1.36
N LEU A 400 -13.25 10.69 -0.53
CA LEU A 400 -12.58 9.64 0.23
C LEU A 400 -12.50 9.89 1.75
N SER A 401 -13.00 11.03 2.24
CA SER A 401 -13.05 11.30 3.68
C SER A 401 -14.13 10.47 4.36
N ILE A 402 -13.69 9.38 4.98
CA ILE A 402 -14.48 8.55 5.89
C ILE A 402 -13.83 8.66 7.26
N THR A 403 -14.46 9.43 8.15
CA THR A 403 -13.84 9.90 9.41
C THR A 403 -14.66 9.48 10.65
N PRO A 404 -14.57 8.21 11.07
CA PRO A 404 -15.16 7.75 12.33
C PRO A 404 -14.48 8.42 13.53
N THR A 405 -15.10 8.35 14.72
CA THR A 405 -14.66 9.07 15.92
C THR A 405 -13.20 8.80 16.30
N TYR A 406 -12.79 7.52 16.27
CA TYR A 406 -11.41 7.11 16.61
C TYR A 406 -10.33 7.63 15.64
N LEU A 407 -10.73 8.30 14.56
CA LEU A 407 -9.88 8.80 13.49
C LEU A 407 -9.89 10.35 13.39
N ARG A 408 -10.63 11.03 14.27
CA ARG A 408 -10.71 12.50 14.35
C ARG A 408 -9.54 13.07 15.14
N HIS A 409 -9.12 14.28 14.80
CA HIS A 409 -8.12 15.03 15.55
C HIS A 409 -8.35 16.55 15.42
N SER A 410 -7.77 17.34 16.33
CA SER A 410 -7.99 18.79 16.42
C SER A 410 -7.45 19.60 15.23
N ASN A 411 -6.55 19.02 14.44
CA ASN A 411 -5.89 19.68 13.31
C ASN A 411 -6.51 19.31 11.95
N GLN A 412 -7.70 18.70 11.94
CA GLN A 412 -8.40 18.32 10.72
C GLN A 412 -8.66 19.56 9.84
N GLY A 413 -8.34 19.47 8.55
CA GLY A 413 -8.52 20.59 7.60
C GLY A 413 -7.40 21.64 7.61
N MET A 414 -6.52 21.65 8.62
CA MET A 414 -5.32 22.50 8.62
C MET A 414 -4.19 21.91 7.76
N ILE A 415 -4.17 20.59 7.63
CA ILE A 415 -3.22 19.83 6.84
C ILE A 415 -3.93 18.59 6.27
N ALA A 416 -3.52 18.17 5.09
CA ALA A 416 -4.10 17.01 4.43
C ALA A 416 -3.76 15.73 5.18
N ASP A 417 -4.77 14.92 5.48
CA ASP A 417 -4.55 13.55 5.89
C ASP A 417 -4.24 12.66 4.69
N LEU A 418 -3.17 11.88 4.80
CA LEU A 418 -2.73 10.99 3.72
C LEU A 418 -3.80 9.97 3.34
N ARG A 419 -4.65 9.54 4.30
CA ARG A 419 -5.77 8.60 4.02
C ARG A 419 -6.79 9.12 3.00
N HIS A 420 -6.89 10.43 2.81
CA HIS A 420 -7.83 11.07 1.86
C HIS A 420 -7.26 11.14 0.44
N ILE A 421 -5.95 10.95 0.27
CA ILE A 421 -5.21 11.01 -1.01
C ILE A 421 -4.43 9.71 -1.23
N SER A 422 -5.05 8.61 -0.83
CA SER A 422 -4.44 7.30 -0.90
C SER A 422 -5.49 6.23 -1.08
N PHE A 423 -5.01 5.07 -1.51
CA PHE A 423 -5.81 3.88 -1.60
C PHE A 423 -5.94 3.18 -0.23
N GLY A 424 -4.81 2.70 0.30
CA GLY A 424 -4.73 2.16 1.67
C GLY A 424 -4.93 3.25 2.72
N PHE A 425 -5.48 2.90 3.89
CA PHE A 425 -5.66 3.86 4.98
C PHE A 425 -4.33 4.32 5.56
N SER A 426 -3.35 3.42 5.69
CA SER A 426 -2.01 3.72 6.18
C SER A 426 -0.97 3.69 5.07
N LYS A 427 0.04 4.55 5.20
CA LYS A 427 1.20 4.62 4.31
C LYS A 427 2.51 4.37 5.06
N ARG A 428 3.46 3.77 4.36
CA ARG A 428 4.87 3.67 4.78
C ARG A 428 5.54 5.05 4.64
N PRO A 429 6.52 5.43 5.48
CA PRO A 429 7.14 6.77 5.50
C PRO A 429 8.01 7.18 4.28
N ARG A 430 7.50 7.12 3.05
CA ARG A 430 8.27 7.34 1.81
C ARG A 430 8.88 8.74 1.68
N GLY A 431 8.26 9.75 2.28
CA GLY A 431 8.80 11.10 2.34
C GLY A 431 10.20 11.15 2.96
N ILE A 432 10.44 10.37 4.02
CA ILE A 432 11.76 10.31 4.68
C ILE A 432 12.81 9.75 3.72
N ARG A 433 12.48 8.69 2.98
CA ARG A 433 13.37 8.08 1.99
C ARG A 433 13.76 9.05 0.89
N LEU A 434 12.79 9.73 0.30
CA LEU A 434 13.07 10.71 -0.75
C LEU A 434 13.82 11.93 -0.23
N TRP A 435 13.53 12.37 1.00
CA TRP A 435 14.29 13.43 1.64
C TRP A 435 15.77 13.06 1.78
N MET A 436 16.08 11.84 2.23
CA MET A 436 17.47 11.36 2.33
C MET A 436 18.14 11.27 0.96
N ILE A 437 17.49 10.66 -0.04
CA ILE A 437 18.09 10.53 -1.38
C ILE A 437 18.36 11.90 -2.01
N ILE A 438 17.37 12.79 -2.03
CA ILE A 438 17.50 14.11 -2.63
C ILE A 438 18.53 14.96 -1.87
N SER A 439 18.56 14.85 -0.54
CA SER A 439 19.53 15.59 0.27
C SER A 439 20.96 15.05 0.14
N THR A 440 21.12 13.75 -0.12
CA THR A 440 22.43 13.11 -0.27
C THR A 440 23.04 13.33 -1.64
N PHE A 441 22.26 13.21 -2.70
CA PHE A 441 22.77 13.34 -4.07
C PHE A 441 22.62 14.75 -4.63
N GLY A 442 21.69 15.54 -4.09
CA GLY A 442 21.30 16.81 -4.68
C GLY A 442 20.61 16.65 -6.03
N ILE A 443 19.92 17.69 -6.46
CA ILE A 443 19.23 17.68 -7.75
C ILE A 443 20.22 17.63 -8.92
N GLU A 444 21.40 18.24 -8.82
CA GLU A 444 22.40 18.19 -9.89
C GLU A 444 23.04 16.80 -10.03
N GLY A 445 23.30 16.10 -8.92
CA GLY A 445 23.83 14.74 -8.94
C GLY A 445 22.85 13.76 -9.58
N LEU A 446 21.56 13.85 -9.24
CA LEU A 446 20.51 13.05 -9.86
C LEU A 446 20.36 13.35 -11.36
N LYS A 447 20.44 14.63 -11.77
CA LYS A 447 20.45 15.01 -13.19
C LYS A 447 21.61 14.39 -13.94
N ASN A 448 22.84 14.52 -13.40
CA ASN A 448 24.02 14.01 -14.06
C ASN A 448 24.00 12.49 -14.16
N PHE A 449 23.56 11.80 -13.10
CA PHE A 449 23.37 10.36 -13.14
C PHE A 449 22.36 9.94 -14.20
N TYR A 450 21.22 10.62 -14.28
CA TYR A 450 20.23 10.34 -15.31
C TYR A 450 20.78 10.65 -16.72
N LYS A 451 21.48 11.77 -16.95
CA LYS A 451 22.13 12.05 -18.25
C LYS A 451 23.09 10.92 -18.67
N TYR A 452 23.95 10.48 -17.76
CA TYR A 452 24.93 9.42 -18.02
C TYR A 452 24.29 8.07 -18.37
N LYS A 453 23.14 7.76 -17.76
CA LYS A 453 22.38 6.55 -18.07
C LYS A 453 21.99 6.45 -19.55
N TYR A 454 21.77 7.57 -20.23
CA TYR A 454 21.37 7.63 -21.64
C TYR A 454 22.50 8.02 -22.59
N ASP A 455 23.51 8.77 -22.10
CA ASP A 455 24.71 9.11 -22.85
C ASP A 455 25.97 8.93 -21.98
N LYS A 456 26.60 7.76 -22.14
CA LYS A 456 27.78 7.33 -21.36
C LYS A 456 29.05 8.12 -21.70
N ASN A 457 29.04 8.96 -22.74
CA ASN A 457 30.22 9.71 -23.21
C ASN A 457 30.33 11.12 -22.60
N LEU A 458 29.34 11.54 -21.79
CA LEU A 458 29.33 12.85 -21.15
C LEU A 458 30.44 12.97 -20.08
N LEU A 459 31.24 14.04 -20.18
CA LEU A 459 32.18 14.46 -19.14
C LEU A 459 31.43 15.21 -18.04
N ILE A 460 30.82 14.45 -17.12
CA ILE A 460 30.05 15.00 -15.99
C ILE A 460 30.43 14.32 -14.68
N GLU A 461 30.37 15.07 -13.59
CA GLU A 461 30.55 14.53 -12.24
C GLU A 461 29.36 13.64 -11.87
N LEU A 462 29.63 12.40 -11.46
CA LEU A 462 28.62 11.38 -11.17
C LEU A 462 28.58 11.05 -9.68
N ILE A 463 27.35 10.94 -9.17
CA ILE A 463 27.09 10.27 -7.90
C ILE A 463 27.33 8.77 -8.03
N ASN A 464 27.71 8.14 -6.93
CA ASN A 464 27.81 6.70 -6.81
C ASN A 464 26.65 6.18 -5.94
N PRO A 465 25.52 5.74 -6.53
CA PRO A 465 24.39 5.24 -5.77
C PRO A 465 24.69 3.98 -4.98
N LEU A 466 25.76 3.25 -5.30
CA LEU A 466 26.19 2.04 -4.59
C LEU A 466 27.50 2.27 -3.85
N ASP A 467 27.80 3.50 -3.42
CA ASP A 467 29.01 3.79 -2.67
C ASP A 467 29.06 2.99 -1.37
N ILE A 468 30.00 2.06 -1.27
CA ILE A 468 30.07 1.08 -0.17
C ILE A 468 30.61 1.75 1.09
N GLU A 469 31.56 2.68 0.94
CA GLU A 469 32.15 3.37 2.09
C GLU A 469 31.15 4.36 2.68
N GLU A 470 30.45 5.14 1.85
CA GLU A 470 29.39 6.03 2.32
C GLU A 470 28.19 5.25 2.87
N PHE A 471 27.82 4.12 2.26
CA PHE A 471 26.82 3.21 2.82
C PHE A 471 27.22 2.74 4.21
N LYS A 472 28.44 2.22 4.37
CA LYS A 472 28.92 1.66 5.64
C LYS A 472 28.93 2.71 6.75
N LYS A 473 29.40 3.94 6.46
CA LYS A 473 29.37 5.08 7.40
C LYS A 473 27.93 5.43 7.79
N ALA A 474 27.07 5.68 6.80
CA ALA A 474 25.70 6.14 7.02
C ALA A 474 24.82 5.08 7.70
N ALA A 475 24.93 3.81 7.31
CA ALA A 475 24.23 2.71 7.95
C ALA A 475 24.68 2.54 9.41
N THR A 476 25.98 2.62 9.68
CA THR A 476 26.52 2.58 11.05
C THR A 476 26.00 3.74 11.89
N ALA A 477 25.96 4.95 11.35
CA ALA A 477 25.40 6.12 12.02
C ALA A 477 23.90 5.95 12.32
N ALA A 478 23.12 5.46 11.35
CA ALA A 478 21.69 5.18 11.52
C ALA A 478 21.44 4.13 12.61
N PHE A 479 22.21 3.04 12.65
CA PHE A 479 22.09 2.02 13.70
C PHE A 479 22.45 2.57 15.08
N LYS A 480 23.58 3.30 15.21
CA LYS A 480 23.97 3.96 16.46
C LYS A 480 22.86 4.89 16.98
N PHE A 481 22.27 5.66 16.07
CA PHE A 481 21.13 6.51 16.39
C PHE A 481 19.91 5.72 16.87
N ILE A 482 19.50 4.67 16.16
CA ILE A 482 18.33 3.85 16.57
C ILE A 482 18.53 3.21 17.94
N ILE A 483 19.73 2.69 18.21
CA ILE A 483 20.10 2.15 19.52
C ILE A 483 19.88 3.20 20.60
N LYS A 484 20.40 4.42 20.40
CA LYS A 484 20.21 5.55 21.32
C LYS A 484 18.73 5.93 21.47
N TYR A 485 17.98 5.98 20.37
CA TYR A 485 16.57 6.33 20.35
C TYR A 485 15.75 5.31 21.15
N TRP A 486 15.90 4.02 20.89
CA TRP A 486 15.16 2.97 21.60
C TRP A 486 15.51 2.90 23.08
N GLN A 487 16.77 3.15 23.47
CA GLN A 487 17.19 3.16 24.88
C GLN A 487 16.58 4.32 25.68
N ASN A 488 16.27 5.43 25.02
CA ASN A 488 15.89 6.67 25.69
C ASN A 488 14.51 7.20 25.30
N ILE A 489 13.72 6.46 24.51
CA ILE A 489 12.44 6.93 23.99
C ILE A 489 11.48 7.37 25.09
N ASN A 490 11.43 6.64 26.20
CA ASN A 490 10.57 6.91 27.36
C ASN A 490 11.11 8.00 28.30
N LYS A 491 12.38 8.40 28.14
CA LYS A 491 13.01 9.47 28.93
C LYS A 491 12.97 10.81 28.21
N ASN A 492 13.17 10.77 26.89
CA ASN A 492 13.41 11.97 26.09
C ASN A 492 12.14 12.48 25.38
N PHE A 493 11.11 11.63 25.24
CA PHE A 493 9.91 11.96 24.48
C PHE A 493 8.64 11.67 25.26
N LEU A 494 7.59 12.43 24.98
CA LEU A 494 6.21 12.09 25.33
C LEU A 494 5.62 11.15 24.27
N PRO A 495 4.50 10.46 24.54
CA PRO A 495 3.85 9.59 23.55
C PRO A 495 3.46 10.33 22.26
N THR A 496 3.06 11.60 22.38
CA THR A 496 2.64 12.45 21.26
C THR A 496 3.16 13.87 21.40
N SER A 497 3.51 14.47 20.25
CA SER A 497 3.83 15.90 20.18
C SER A 497 2.56 16.77 20.20
N ASN A 498 2.72 18.01 20.67
CA ASN A 498 1.73 19.10 20.59
C ASN A 498 2.18 20.19 19.61
N SER A 499 3.20 19.91 18.79
CA SER A 499 3.69 20.85 17.78
C SER A 499 2.56 21.18 16.80
N PRO A 500 2.43 22.43 16.32
CA PRO A 500 1.44 22.77 15.31
C PRO A 500 1.77 22.06 13.97
N PRO A 501 0.78 21.83 13.09
CA PRO A 501 1.03 21.38 11.73
C PRO A 501 2.05 22.28 11.01
N MET A 502 2.83 21.69 10.10
CA MET A 502 3.92 22.33 9.33
C MET A 502 5.21 22.60 10.12
N THR A 503 5.30 22.20 11.40
CA THR A 503 6.53 22.38 12.20
C THR A 503 7.72 21.64 11.60
N ILE A 504 7.54 20.37 11.21
CA ILE A 504 8.61 19.56 10.61
C ILE A 504 8.99 20.11 9.24
N SER A 505 7.99 20.52 8.47
CA SER A 505 8.21 21.17 7.17
C SER A 505 9.00 22.48 7.31
N GLY A 506 8.79 23.24 8.40
CA GLY A 506 9.50 24.48 8.69
C GLY A 506 10.95 24.30 9.18
N ILE A 507 11.26 23.16 9.81
CA ILE A 507 12.64 22.79 10.18
C ILE A 507 13.46 22.42 8.94
N LEU A 508 12.81 21.74 7.98
CA LEU A 508 13.42 21.37 6.72
C LEU A 508 13.43 22.56 5.73
N LYS A 509 14.28 22.49 4.72
CA LYS A 509 14.31 23.52 3.67
C LYS A 509 13.04 23.42 2.81
N SER A 510 12.50 24.57 2.41
CA SER A 510 11.32 24.63 1.52
C SER A 510 11.60 24.20 0.08
N LYS A 511 12.88 24.11 -0.31
CA LYS A 511 13.34 23.70 -1.65
C LYS A 511 14.41 22.61 -1.54
N PRO A 512 14.50 21.73 -2.56
CA PRO A 512 15.52 20.70 -2.59
C PRO A 512 16.93 21.32 -2.76
N PRO A 513 17.97 20.72 -2.16
CA PRO A 513 19.34 21.19 -2.34
C PRO A 513 19.82 20.95 -3.77
N LYS A 514 20.58 21.91 -4.30
CA LYS A 514 21.18 21.78 -5.64
C LYS A 514 22.25 20.69 -5.66
N TYR A 515 23.14 20.71 -4.66
CA TYR A 515 24.20 19.72 -4.46
C TYR A 515 23.96 19.01 -3.13
N GLY A 516 24.30 17.73 -3.09
CA GLY A 516 24.06 16.89 -1.92
C GLY A 516 25.08 17.07 -0.79
N THR A 517 24.89 16.30 0.28
CA THR A 517 25.84 16.16 1.40
C THR A 517 25.93 14.69 1.81
N SER A 518 26.92 14.29 2.62
CA SER A 518 26.98 12.91 3.12
C SER A 518 25.73 12.59 3.93
N LEU A 519 25.18 11.39 3.74
CA LEU A 519 23.98 10.92 4.43
C LEU A 519 24.16 10.86 5.95
N GLU A 520 25.38 10.62 6.43
CA GLU A 520 25.70 10.64 7.86
C GLU A 520 25.31 11.99 8.52
N ASN A 521 25.53 13.10 7.81
CA ASN A 521 25.20 14.45 8.30
C ASN A 521 23.69 14.71 8.38
N LEU A 522 22.86 13.87 7.76
CA LEU A 522 21.40 14.00 7.81
C LEU A 522 20.79 13.33 9.04
N ILE A 523 21.50 12.38 9.68
CA ILE A 523 21.00 11.63 10.84
C ILE A 523 20.69 12.56 12.03
N PRO A 524 21.54 13.54 12.41
CA PRO A 524 21.20 14.49 13.48
C PRO A 524 20.01 15.39 13.15
N ILE A 525 19.81 15.73 11.87
CA ILE A 525 18.62 16.48 11.44
C ILE A 525 17.38 15.63 11.64
N TYR A 526 17.43 14.36 11.23
CA TYR A 526 16.34 13.40 11.44
C TYR A 526 15.98 13.24 12.92
N GLU A 527 16.99 13.12 13.80
CA GLU A 527 16.81 13.06 15.27
C GLU A 527 15.99 14.25 15.78
N LYS A 528 16.32 15.47 15.33
CA LYS A 528 15.57 16.68 15.71
C LYS A 528 14.10 16.65 15.27
N LEU A 529 13.79 16.03 14.13
CA LEU A 529 12.39 15.92 13.67
C LEU A 529 11.53 15.04 14.58
N LEU A 530 12.15 14.12 15.33
CA LEU A 530 11.41 13.21 16.21
C LEU A 530 10.76 13.91 17.41
N GLU A 531 11.24 15.08 17.83
CA GLU A 531 10.61 15.88 18.90
C GLU A 531 9.19 16.35 18.52
N HIS A 532 8.89 16.35 17.23
CA HIS A 532 7.68 16.92 16.65
C HIS A 532 6.71 15.86 16.12
N THR A 533 6.85 14.59 16.52
CA THR A 533 6.00 13.49 16.03
C THR A 533 5.34 12.67 17.15
N THR A 534 4.51 11.71 16.73
CA THR A 534 3.91 10.69 17.59
C THR A 534 4.82 9.46 17.66
N HIS A 535 5.07 8.98 18.87
CA HIS A 535 6.00 7.89 19.16
C HIS A 535 5.24 6.58 19.42
N TRP A 536 4.94 5.84 18.35
CA TRP A 536 4.22 4.56 18.41
C TRP A 536 4.88 3.50 19.29
N LEU A 537 6.19 3.58 19.45
CA LEU A 537 6.98 2.66 20.27
C LEU A 537 7.07 3.08 21.75
N HIS A 538 6.54 4.25 22.11
CA HIS A 538 6.56 4.72 23.48
C HIS A 538 5.63 3.83 24.35
N PRO A 539 6.06 3.37 25.54
CA PRO A 539 5.25 2.48 26.39
C PRO A 539 3.87 3.08 26.74
N ASN A 540 3.80 4.39 26.94
CA ASN A 540 2.55 5.09 27.23
C ASN A 540 1.74 5.52 25.98
N PHE A 541 2.08 5.03 24.78
CA PHE A 541 1.26 5.19 23.58
C PHE A 541 0.27 4.01 23.46
N LEU A 542 -0.99 4.26 23.78
CA LEU A 542 -2.04 3.25 23.96
C LEU A 542 -3.22 3.43 22.98
N ALA A 543 -3.02 4.25 21.95
CA ALA A 543 -4.02 4.59 20.95
C ALA A 543 -4.15 3.52 19.86
N TYR A 544 -5.29 3.56 19.14
CA TYR A 544 -5.59 2.76 17.95
C TYR A 544 -5.52 1.24 18.18
N PHE A 545 -4.74 0.54 17.37
CA PHE A 545 -4.26 -0.82 17.56
C PHE A 545 -2.74 -0.80 17.35
N PRO A 546 -2.00 -1.78 17.87
CA PRO A 546 -0.55 -1.70 17.90
C PRO A 546 0.04 -1.66 16.48
N CYS A 547 1.17 -0.98 16.34
CA CYS A 547 2.08 -1.08 15.21
C CYS A 547 3.48 -1.01 15.80
N HIS A 548 4.18 -2.15 15.86
CA HIS A 548 5.46 -2.26 16.53
C HIS A 548 6.55 -2.75 15.60
N THR A 549 7.79 -2.58 16.03
CA THR A 549 8.98 -3.05 15.33
C THR A 549 9.92 -3.71 16.34
N ASN A 550 10.88 -4.46 15.82
CA ASN A 550 11.94 -5.10 16.59
C ASN A 550 13.22 -5.17 15.76
N TYR A 551 14.33 -5.61 16.37
CA TYR A 551 15.62 -5.60 15.68
C TYR A 551 15.63 -6.53 14.44
N LEU A 552 14.96 -7.69 14.48
CA LEU A 552 14.85 -8.59 13.32
C LEU A 552 14.05 -7.97 12.18
N CYS A 553 13.01 -7.21 12.51
CA CYS A 553 12.25 -6.45 11.52
C CYS A 553 13.13 -5.40 10.82
N VAL A 554 13.92 -4.63 11.58
CA VAL A 554 14.87 -3.65 11.01
C VAL A 554 15.86 -4.34 10.09
N LEU A 555 16.42 -5.47 10.52
CA LEU A 555 17.40 -6.24 9.75
C LEU A 555 16.77 -6.94 8.53
N GLY A 556 15.53 -7.42 8.62
CA GLY A 556 14.81 -8.07 7.55
C GLY A 556 14.34 -7.09 6.47
N ASP A 557 13.81 -5.93 6.86
CA ASP A 557 13.44 -4.87 5.91
C ASP A 557 14.70 -4.26 5.26
N LEU A 558 15.86 -4.23 5.95
CA LEU A 558 17.13 -3.87 5.34
C LEU A 558 17.47 -4.78 4.13
N PHE A 559 17.28 -6.10 4.26
CA PHE A 559 17.47 -7.04 3.14
C PHE A 559 16.41 -6.89 2.06
N ALA A 560 15.13 -6.84 2.43
CA ALA A 560 14.05 -6.61 1.47
C ALA A 560 14.31 -5.32 0.65
N SER A 561 14.82 -4.30 1.31
CA SER A 561 15.20 -3.02 0.71
C SER A 561 16.40 -3.15 -0.23
N ALA A 562 17.44 -3.91 0.13
CA ALA A 562 18.60 -4.14 -0.72
C ALA A 562 18.31 -5.04 -1.94
N PHE A 563 17.37 -5.98 -1.84
CA PHE A 563 16.88 -6.75 -2.99
C PHE A 563 15.92 -5.94 -3.87
N GLY A 564 15.24 -4.95 -3.28
CA GLY A 564 14.27 -4.11 -3.98
C GLY A 564 13.10 -4.94 -4.51
N TYR A 565 12.74 -4.74 -5.78
CA TYR A 565 11.63 -5.44 -6.45
C TYR A 565 12.04 -6.73 -7.18
N ARG A 566 13.29 -7.18 -7.02
CA ARG A 566 13.77 -8.42 -7.65
C ARG A 566 12.93 -9.61 -7.17
N ILE A 567 12.64 -10.51 -8.11
CA ILE A 567 11.89 -11.75 -7.88
C ILE A 567 12.65 -12.87 -8.61
N ASN A 568 12.84 -14.00 -7.92
CA ASN A 568 13.35 -15.25 -8.48
C ASN A 568 12.68 -16.43 -7.77
N ASP A 569 12.97 -17.66 -8.21
CA ASP A 569 12.36 -18.86 -7.68
C ASP A 569 12.66 -19.05 -6.19
N GLU A 570 13.85 -18.68 -5.71
CA GLU A 570 14.22 -18.78 -4.30
C GLU A 570 13.41 -17.83 -3.41
N LEU A 571 13.23 -16.56 -3.81
CA LEU A 571 12.41 -15.57 -3.09
C LEU A 571 10.93 -15.96 -3.11
N ILE A 572 10.45 -16.49 -4.23
CA ILE A 572 9.09 -17.04 -4.35
C ILE A 572 8.92 -18.24 -3.42
N ASN A 573 9.89 -19.16 -3.38
CA ASN A 573 9.85 -20.34 -2.51
C ASN A 573 9.95 -19.95 -1.03
N LEU A 574 10.73 -18.92 -0.68
CA LEU A 574 10.78 -18.36 0.67
C LEU A 574 9.43 -17.80 1.11
N GLU A 575 8.74 -17.08 0.20
CA GLU A 575 7.36 -16.65 0.43
C GLU A 575 6.46 -17.85 0.71
N TYR A 576 6.47 -18.88 -0.16
CA TYR A 576 5.66 -20.08 0.04
C TYR A 576 5.97 -20.82 1.35
N GLU A 577 7.24 -20.98 1.73
CA GLU A 577 7.64 -21.58 3.02
C GLU A 577 7.06 -20.78 4.18
N THR A 578 7.21 -19.45 4.13
CA THR A 578 6.70 -18.53 5.15
C THR A 578 5.18 -18.65 5.30
N ILE A 579 4.44 -18.69 4.18
CA ILE A 579 2.99 -18.85 4.16
C ILE A 579 2.56 -20.20 4.72
N GLN A 580 3.25 -21.29 4.36
CA GLN A 580 2.94 -22.62 4.88
C GLN A 580 3.16 -22.72 6.39
N HIS A 581 4.25 -22.15 6.91
CA HIS A 581 4.48 -22.12 8.35
C HIS A 581 3.39 -21.33 9.07
N ILE A 582 3.03 -20.14 8.59
CA ILE A 582 1.94 -19.35 9.18
C ILE A 582 0.62 -20.11 9.14
N GLY A 583 0.30 -20.73 7.99
CA GLY A 583 -0.89 -21.55 7.81
C GLY A 583 -1.02 -22.66 8.86
N LYS A 584 0.06 -23.44 9.05
CA LYS A 584 0.11 -24.52 10.03
C LYS A 584 0.04 -24.02 11.47
N GLU A 585 0.82 -22.99 11.81
CA GLU A 585 0.94 -22.47 13.18
C GLU A 585 -0.32 -21.75 13.66
N MET A 586 -1.10 -21.20 12.72
CA MET A 586 -2.43 -20.63 12.98
C MET A 586 -3.55 -21.68 12.91
N ASN A 587 -3.25 -22.93 12.54
CA ASN A 587 -4.25 -23.98 12.29
C ASN A 587 -5.33 -23.56 11.26
N LEU A 588 -4.88 -22.89 10.19
CA LEU A 588 -5.75 -22.48 9.09
C LEU A 588 -6.03 -23.68 8.16
N ASP A 589 -7.25 -23.73 7.63
CA ASP A 589 -7.63 -24.68 6.57
C ASP A 589 -6.62 -24.60 5.40
N GLU A 590 -6.15 -25.78 4.96
CA GLU A 590 -5.15 -25.92 3.89
C GLU A 590 -5.54 -25.17 2.62
N LYS A 591 -6.85 -25.03 2.35
CA LYS A 591 -7.37 -24.31 1.19
C LYS A 591 -6.83 -22.88 1.07
N PHE A 592 -6.34 -22.26 2.13
CA PHE A 592 -5.87 -20.87 2.10
C PHE A 592 -4.38 -20.70 1.83
N TRP A 593 -3.55 -21.72 2.09
CA TRP A 593 -2.10 -21.56 2.15
C TRP A 593 -1.33 -22.66 1.43
N LYS A 594 -1.93 -23.83 1.21
CA LYS A 594 -1.30 -24.92 0.48
C LYS A 594 -1.18 -24.55 -0.99
N LYS A 595 0.02 -24.73 -1.55
CA LYS A 595 0.31 -24.41 -2.95
C LYS A 595 -0.40 -25.39 -3.88
N GLU A 596 -1.09 -24.86 -4.88
CA GLU A 596 -1.76 -25.64 -5.93
C GLU A 596 -0.86 -25.83 -7.17
N ASN A 597 -1.22 -26.77 -8.05
CA ASN A 597 -0.50 -26.98 -9.32
C ASN A 597 -0.47 -25.71 -10.19
N ILE A 598 -1.60 -25.01 -10.26
CA ILE A 598 -1.73 -23.69 -10.89
C ILE A 598 -2.22 -22.73 -9.83
N ASP A 599 -1.31 -21.90 -9.32
CA ASP A 599 -1.60 -20.98 -8.23
C ASP A 599 -1.13 -19.56 -8.57
N TYR A 600 -2.08 -18.66 -8.77
CA TYR A 600 -1.83 -17.24 -9.01
C TYR A 600 -2.01 -16.39 -7.75
N ARG A 601 -2.28 -17.00 -6.59
CA ARG A 601 -2.45 -16.25 -5.34
C ARG A 601 -1.14 -15.57 -4.96
N LYS A 602 -1.31 -14.42 -4.33
CA LYS A 602 -0.25 -13.61 -3.72
C LYS A 602 -0.78 -13.15 -2.38
N TRP A 603 0.01 -13.32 -1.33
CA TRP A 603 -0.48 -13.16 0.03
C TRP A 603 -0.15 -11.79 0.61
N PHE A 604 1.01 -11.19 0.28
CA PHE A 604 1.47 -9.96 0.93
C PHE A 604 0.98 -8.68 0.25
N TYR A 605 0.35 -7.80 1.02
CA TYR A 605 -0.15 -6.47 0.61
C TYR A 605 0.30 -5.38 1.59
N GLY A 606 0.12 -4.11 1.21
CA GLY A 606 0.51 -2.98 2.06
C GLY A 606 -0.35 -2.83 3.31
N SER A 607 -1.64 -3.17 3.23
CA SER A 607 -2.61 -2.98 4.30
C SER A 607 -3.82 -3.91 4.18
N ALA A 608 -4.54 -4.13 5.30
CA ALA A 608 -5.80 -4.87 5.28
C ALA A 608 -6.87 -4.22 4.37
N SER A 609 -6.83 -2.90 4.23
CA SER A 609 -7.71 -2.13 3.33
C SER A 609 -7.53 -2.54 1.87
N GLU A 610 -6.28 -2.72 1.43
CA GLU A 610 -5.96 -3.20 0.07
C GLU A 610 -6.46 -4.63 -0.15
N GLY A 611 -6.27 -5.51 0.85
CA GLY A 611 -6.75 -6.88 0.80
C GLY A 611 -8.27 -6.98 0.72
N THR A 612 -8.97 -6.19 1.54
CA THR A 612 -10.44 -6.11 1.53
C THR A 612 -10.95 -5.64 0.17
N TYR A 613 -10.41 -4.53 -0.35
CA TYR A 613 -10.78 -4.03 -1.68
C TYR A 613 -10.58 -5.08 -2.78
N LYS A 614 -9.44 -5.76 -2.77
CA LYS A 614 -9.17 -6.84 -3.73
C LYS A 614 -10.23 -7.93 -3.64
N SER A 615 -10.60 -8.33 -2.43
CA SER A 615 -11.65 -9.33 -2.22
C SER A 615 -13.00 -8.88 -2.79
N VAL A 616 -13.38 -7.61 -2.61
CA VAL A 616 -14.62 -7.06 -3.16
C VAL A 616 -14.59 -7.08 -4.70
N LEU A 617 -13.48 -6.65 -5.30
CA LEU A 617 -13.31 -6.70 -6.77
C LEU A 617 -13.41 -8.13 -7.29
N MET A 618 -12.72 -9.08 -6.66
CA MET A 618 -12.75 -10.48 -7.06
C MET A 618 -14.17 -11.04 -7.03
N ALA A 619 -14.93 -10.76 -5.97
CA ALA A 619 -16.31 -11.18 -5.87
C ALA A 619 -17.19 -10.53 -6.92
N ARG A 620 -17.07 -9.21 -7.12
CA ARG A 620 -17.82 -8.44 -8.12
C ARG A 620 -17.60 -9.03 -9.51
N GLU A 621 -16.34 -9.22 -9.91
CA GLU A 621 -15.99 -9.80 -11.21
C GLU A 621 -16.34 -11.28 -11.33
N TYR A 622 -16.41 -12.01 -10.20
CA TYR A 622 -16.92 -13.37 -10.18
C TYR A 622 -18.43 -13.42 -10.48
N VAL A 623 -19.22 -12.45 -9.99
CA VAL A 623 -20.63 -12.28 -10.40
C VAL A 623 -20.72 -12.04 -11.91
N ILE A 624 -19.92 -11.13 -12.45
CA ILE A 624 -19.91 -10.85 -13.90
C ILE A 624 -19.55 -12.10 -14.71
N LYS A 625 -18.56 -12.87 -14.24
CA LYS A 625 -18.19 -14.14 -14.88
C LYS A 625 -19.34 -15.15 -14.86
N LYS A 626 -20.05 -15.30 -13.74
CA LYS A 626 -21.24 -16.15 -13.62
C LYS A 626 -22.35 -15.68 -14.57
N PHE A 627 -22.63 -14.39 -14.62
CA PHE A 627 -23.62 -13.80 -15.52
C PHE A 627 -23.32 -14.11 -16.99
N LYS A 628 -22.08 -13.88 -17.44
CA LYS A 628 -21.66 -14.19 -18.82
C LYS A 628 -21.79 -15.68 -19.16
N ASN A 629 -21.52 -16.56 -18.18
CA ASN A 629 -21.70 -18.00 -18.37
C ASN A 629 -23.19 -18.37 -18.47
N LEU A 630 -24.05 -17.81 -17.62
CA LEU A 630 -25.50 -18.01 -17.68
C LEU A 630 -26.08 -17.52 -19.02
N TYR A 631 -25.63 -16.36 -19.51
CA TYR A 631 -26.04 -15.85 -20.81
C TYR A 631 -25.69 -16.83 -21.94
N LYS A 632 -24.46 -17.36 -21.96
CA LYS A 632 -24.07 -18.40 -22.94
C LYS A 632 -24.92 -19.67 -22.83
N LEU A 633 -25.25 -20.10 -21.61
CA LEU A 633 -26.13 -21.26 -21.41
C LEU A 633 -27.55 -20.96 -21.93
N LYS A 634 -28.06 -19.74 -21.72
CA LYS A 634 -29.35 -19.30 -22.25
C LYS A 634 -29.38 -19.34 -23.77
N GLU A 635 -28.36 -18.78 -24.44
CA GLU A 635 -28.29 -18.78 -25.91
C GLU A 635 -28.29 -20.20 -26.51
N ASN A 636 -27.78 -21.18 -25.75
CA ASN A 636 -27.77 -22.58 -26.16
C ASN A 636 -28.97 -23.40 -25.62
N ASN A 637 -29.93 -22.77 -24.93
CA ASN A 637 -31.05 -23.44 -24.25
C ASN A 637 -30.63 -24.53 -23.24
N LEU A 638 -29.51 -24.32 -22.54
CA LEU A 638 -28.90 -25.27 -21.60
C LEU A 638 -29.10 -24.91 -20.11
N ILE A 639 -29.96 -23.93 -19.79
CA ILE A 639 -30.19 -23.55 -18.39
C ILE A 639 -31.03 -24.61 -17.69
N ASN A 640 -30.48 -25.20 -16.62
CA ASN A 640 -31.22 -26.02 -15.67
C ASN A 640 -31.31 -25.30 -14.32
N ILE A 641 -32.49 -24.77 -13.99
CA ILE A 641 -32.73 -23.94 -12.79
C ILE A 641 -32.46 -24.71 -11.48
N ASN A 642 -32.63 -26.03 -11.48
CA ASN A 642 -32.52 -26.85 -10.26
C ASN A 642 -31.09 -26.99 -9.74
N ILE A 643 -30.09 -26.77 -10.61
CA ILE A 643 -28.66 -26.87 -10.24
C ILE A 643 -28.01 -25.51 -9.98
N LEU A 644 -28.72 -24.41 -10.25
CA LEU A 644 -28.21 -23.06 -10.03
C LEU A 644 -28.16 -22.73 -8.54
N ASP A 645 -27.11 -22.03 -8.12
CA ASP A 645 -27.06 -21.43 -6.79
C ASP A 645 -27.99 -20.21 -6.68
N ASN A 646 -28.16 -19.68 -5.46
CA ASN A 646 -29.08 -18.56 -5.24
C ASN A 646 -28.62 -17.27 -5.93
N LEU A 647 -27.32 -17.05 -6.09
CA LEU A 647 -26.78 -15.89 -6.82
C LEU A 647 -27.06 -16.02 -8.32
N GLU A 648 -26.90 -17.20 -8.90
CA GLU A 648 -27.20 -17.46 -10.32
C GLU A 648 -28.70 -17.30 -10.61
N LYS A 649 -29.57 -17.73 -9.69
CA LYS A 649 -31.02 -17.47 -9.78
C LYS A 649 -31.33 -15.98 -9.75
N ASP A 650 -30.65 -15.21 -8.88
CA ASP A 650 -30.80 -13.75 -8.84
C ASP A 650 -30.38 -13.08 -10.15
N LEU A 651 -29.44 -13.66 -10.89
CA LEU A 651 -28.92 -13.12 -12.14
C LEU A 651 -29.85 -13.37 -13.36
N LEU A 652 -30.68 -14.42 -13.34
CA LEU A 652 -31.51 -14.81 -14.47
C LEU A 652 -32.41 -13.68 -15.00
N LYS A 653 -32.99 -12.88 -14.08
CA LYS A 653 -33.90 -11.79 -14.41
C LYS A 653 -33.27 -10.65 -15.23
N TYR A 654 -31.94 -10.57 -15.27
CA TYR A 654 -31.21 -9.52 -15.98
C TYR A 654 -30.59 -9.98 -17.30
N LEU A 655 -30.73 -11.26 -17.68
CA LEU A 655 -30.10 -11.79 -18.90
C LEU A 655 -30.59 -11.07 -20.16
N ASP A 656 -31.87 -10.68 -20.20
CA ASP A 656 -32.47 -9.93 -21.32
C ASP A 656 -32.14 -8.43 -21.33
N GLU A 657 -31.63 -7.89 -20.21
CA GLU A 657 -31.24 -6.48 -20.10
C GLU A 657 -29.82 -6.21 -20.63
N TRP A 658 -29.05 -7.26 -20.96
CA TRP A 658 -27.65 -7.10 -21.31
C TRP A 658 -27.45 -6.61 -22.75
N ASP A 659 -27.07 -5.34 -22.90
CA ASP A 659 -26.51 -4.81 -24.14
C ASP A 659 -25.05 -5.28 -24.32
N ILE A 660 -24.88 -6.47 -24.91
CA ILE A 660 -23.57 -7.08 -25.13
C ILE A 660 -22.65 -6.24 -26.04
N ILE A 661 -23.24 -5.45 -26.94
CA ILE A 661 -22.51 -4.66 -27.93
C ILE A 661 -21.87 -3.44 -27.26
N ASN A 662 -22.64 -2.71 -26.46
CA ASN A 662 -22.17 -1.45 -25.86
C ASN A 662 -21.69 -1.59 -24.40
N ASP A 663 -21.99 -2.71 -23.72
CA ASP A 663 -21.59 -2.97 -22.34
C ASP A 663 -21.00 -4.40 -22.17
N PHE A 664 -19.92 -4.69 -22.90
CA PHE A 664 -19.23 -5.97 -22.83
C PHE A 664 -18.80 -6.37 -21.41
N ASN A 665 -18.55 -5.42 -20.51
CA ASN A 665 -18.11 -5.69 -19.14
C ASN A 665 -19.28 -5.79 -18.14
N CYS A 666 -20.53 -5.70 -18.61
CA CYS A 666 -21.73 -5.80 -17.80
C CYS A 666 -21.77 -4.76 -16.66
N TYR A 667 -21.28 -3.55 -16.90
CA TYR A 667 -21.30 -2.46 -15.93
C TYR A 667 -22.71 -2.08 -15.48
N PHE A 668 -23.74 -2.35 -16.29
CA PHE A 668 -25.14 -2.18 -15.88
C PHE A 668 -25.51 -2.99 -14.63
N LEU A 669 -24.91 -4.17 -14.42
CA LEU A 669 -25.20 -5.01 -13.26
C LEU A 669 -24.78 -4.35 -11.94
N TYR A 670 -23.83 -3.42 -11.96
CA TYR A 670 -23.36 -2.73 -10.76
C TYR A 670 -24.50 -1.94 -10.11
N ASN A 671 -25.56 -1.63 -10.89
CA ASN A 671 -26.79 -0.99 -10.43
C ASN A 671 -27.64 -1.87 -9.52
N TYR A 672 -27.37 -3.17 -9.47
CA TYR A 672 -28.14 -4.11 -8.66
C TYR A 672 -27.28 -4.76 -7.58
N LEU A 673 -25.95 -4.70 -7.66
CA LEU A 673 -25.07 -5.31 -6.66
C LEU A 673 -25.16 -4.60 -5.29
N ILE A 674 -25.33 -5.40 -4.24
CA ILE A 674 -25.28 -4.93 -2.85
C ILE A 674 -24.43 -5.87 -1.98
N ALA A 675 -23.57 -5.25 -1.18
CA ALA A 675 -22.70 -5.91 -0.20
C ALA A 675 -23.14 -5.59 1.24
N TYR A 676 -22.76 -6.45 2.18
CA TYR A 676 -23.14 -6.33 3.60
C TYR A 676 -21.92 -6.24 4.49
N THR A 677 -22.02 -5.49 5.58
CA THR A 677 -21.06 -5.56 6.67
C THR A 677 -21.70 -5.07 7.97
N SER A 678 -21.13 -5.42 9.11
CA SER A 678 -21.57 -4.94 10.43
C SER A 678 -21.39 -3.43 10.59
N GLU A 679 -22.21 -2.79 11.42
CA GLU A 679 -22.03 -1.38 11.79
C GLU A 679 -20.67 -1.09 12.43
N GLN A 680 -20.04 -2.08 13.06
CA GLN A 680 -18.69 -1.95 13.64
C GLN A 680 -17.53 -2.18 12.65
N ALA A 681 -17.83 -2.44 11.37
CA ALA A 681 -16.80 -2.61 10.37
C ALA A 681 -15.87 -1.40 10.32
N HIS A 682 -14.58 -1.64 10.13
CA HIS A 682 -13.61 -0.56 10.01
C HIS A 682 -13.94 0.30 8.78
N SER A 683 -13.72 1.61 8.85
CA SER A 683 -13.94 2.56 7.74
C SER A 683 -13.22 2.19 6.43
N SER A 684 -12.20 1.32 6.48
CA SER A 684 -11.59 0.78 5.26
C SER A 684 -12.45 -0.20 4.48
N VAL A 685 -13.38 -0.89 5.15
CA VAL A 685 -14.35 -1.78 4.49
C VAL A 685 -15.30 -0.92 3.64
N GLU A 686 -15.81 0.17 4.21
CA GLU A 686 -16.63 1.15 3.49
C GLU A 686 -15.87 1.77 2.31
N LYS A 687 -14.61 2.18 2.52
CA LYS A 687 -13.75 2.70 1.45
C LYS A 687 -13.51 1.67 0.36
N ALA A 688 -13.32 0.40 0.72
CA ALA A 688 -13.13 -0.69 -0.23
C ALA A 688 -14.37 -0.87 -1.13
N TYR A 689 -15.57 -0.86 -0.55
CA TYR A 689 -16.82 -0.93 -1.32
C TYR A 689 -17.03 0.29 -2.22
N LEU A 690 -16.74 1.48 -1.71
CA LEU A 690 -16.81 2.73 -2.44
C LEU A 690 -15.87 2.73 -3.65
N LEU A 691 -14.60 2.35 -3.46
CA LEU A 691 -13.63 2.23 -4.55
C LEU A 691 -14.02 1.14 -5.55
N ALA A 692 -14.67 0.08 -5.10
CA ALA A 692 -15.16 -1.01 -5.95
C ALA A 692 -16.50 -0.69 -6.65
N ASN A 693 -17.09 0.49 -6.40
CA ASN A 693 -18.40 0.91 -6.92
C ASN A 693 -19.53 -0.04 -6.58
N VAL A 694 -19.59 -0.46 -5.32
CA VAL A 694 -20.59 -1.39 -4.82
C VAL A 694 -21.40 -0.71 -3.73
N ARG A 695 -22.73 -0.88 -3.76
CA ARG A 695 -23.61 -0.40 -2.69
C ARG A 695 -23.45 -1.26 -1.46
N ILE A 696 -23.65 -0.65 -0.30
CA ILE A 696 -23.47 -1.34 0.97
C ILE A 696 -24.75 -1.27 1.79
N ARG A 697 -24.97 -2.27 2.63
CA ARG A 697 -25.90 -2.20 3.75
C ARG A 697 -25.13 -2.49 5.04
N LYS A 698 -25.20 -1.54 5.97
CA LYS A 698 -24.63 -1.72 7.30
C LYS A 698 -25.65 -2.46 8.16
N LEU A 699 -25.28 -3.65 8.62
CA LEU A 699 -26.11 -4.53 9.43
C LEU A 699 -26.04 -4.08 10.89
N PRO A 700 -27.20 -3.86 11.54
CA PRO A 700 -27.25 -3.39 12.92
C PRO A 700 -26.65 -4.39 13.88
N ILE A 701 -26.12 -3.87 14.98
CA ILE A 701 -25.47 -4.65 16.02
C ILE A 701 -26.20 -4.54 17.35
N TYR A 702 -26.02 -5.55 18.19
CA TYR A 702 -26.47 -5.56 19.57
C TYR A 702 -25.36 -6.01 20.50
N TYR A 703 -25.50 -5.68 21.77
CA TYR A 703 -24.63 -6.20 22.81
C TYR A 703 -25.08 -7.63 23.16
N ASP A 704 -24.26 -8.61 22.80
CA ASP A 704 -24.49 -10.01 23.17
C ASP A 704 -23.88 -10.27 24.54
N ASN A 705 -24.72 -10.65 25.51
CA ASN A 705 -24.28 -10.90 26.89
C ASN A 705 -23.30 -12.09 27.00
N LYS A 706 -23.41 -13.10 26.14
CA LYS A 706 -22.52 -14.27 26.14
C LYS A 706 -21.13 -13.90 25.64
N LEU A 707 -21.06 -13.06 24.60
CA LEU A 707 -19.80 -12.49 24.10
C LEU A 707 -19.29 -11.35 24.99
N SER A 708 -20.18 -10.73 25.77
CA SER A 708 -19.95 -9.48 26.50
C SER A 708 -19.37 -8.39 25.58
N ASN A 709 -19.85 -8.37 24.33
CA ASN A 709 -19.39 -7.49 23.25
C ASN A 709 -20.48 -7.38 22.16
N PHE A 710 -20.22 -6.60 21.12
CA PHE A 710 -21.18 -6.34 20.05
C PHE A 710 -21.00 -7.28 18.86
N THR A 711 -22.12 -7.71 18.26
CA THR A 711 -22.18 -8.47 17.00
C THR A 711 -23.50 -8.19 16.27
N ILE A 712 -23.59 -8.62 15.01
CA ILE A 712 -24.81 -8.54 14.18
C ILE A 712 -25.99 -9.25 14.86
N TYR A 713 -27.22 -8.75 14.70
CA TYR A 713 -28.43 -9.46 15.16
C TYR A 713 -28.63 -10.82 14.48
N ASN A 714 -29.02 -11.85 15.26
CA ASN A 714 -29.43 -13.14 14.71
C ASN A 714 -30.61 -12.98 13.75
N GLY A 715 -30.54 -13.59 12.57
CA GLY A 715 -31.55 -13.46 11.51
C GLY A 715 -31.47 -12.17 10.69
N GLY A 716 -30.61 -11.21 11.07
CA GLY A 716 -30.48 -9.92 10.39
C GLY A 716 -29.95 -10.05 8.96
N ILE A 717 -29.02 -10.98 8.71
CA ILE A 717 -28.46 -11.24 7.38
C ILE A 717 -29.53 -11.77 6.44
N GLU A 718 -30.27 -12.80 6.85
CA GLU A 718 -31.32 -13.42 6.06
C GLU A 718 -32.42 -12.42 5.71
N LYS A 719 -32.84 -11.62 6.69
CA LYS A 719 -33.87 -10.62 6.51
C LYS A 719 -33.42 -9.49 5.58
N ALA A 720 -32.17 -9.05 5.69
CA ALA A 720 -31.57 -8.08 4.79
C ALA A 720 -31.51 -8.61 3.35
N ILE A 721 -30.97 -9.82 3.16
CA ILE A 721 -30.89 -10.49 1.85
C ILE A 721 -32.28 -10.65 1.22
N PHE A 722 -33.26 -11.13 1.99
CA PHE A 722 -34.64 -11.28 1.52
C PHE A 722 -35.23 -9.94 1.06
N THR A 723 -35.05 -8.89 1.86
CA THR A 723 -35.55 -7.54 1.57
C THR A 723 -34.90 -6.98 0.32
N ASP A 724 -33.58 -7.08 0.21
CA ASP A 724 -32.84 -6.55 -0.93
C ASP A 724 -33.16 -7.32 -2.23
N ARG A 725 -33.34 -8.65 -2.18
CA ARG A 725 -33.82 -9.43 -3.33
C ARG A 725 -35.21 -9.01 -3.79
N LYS A 726 -36.13 -8.81 -2.83
CA LYS A 726 -37.49 -8.33 -3.10
C LYS A 726 -37.47 -6.96 -3.80
N ASN A 727 -36.49 -6.13 -3.47
CA ASN A 727 -36.26 -4.82 -4.08
C ASN A 727 -35.46 -4.86 -5.39
N GLY A 728 -35.18 -6.05 -5.94
CA GLY A 728 -34.44 -6.16 -7.20
C GLY A 728 -32.94 -5.90 -7.05
N MET A 729 -32.37 -6.06 -5.87
CA MET A 729 -30.92 -6.08 -5.68
C MET A 729 -30.39 -7.52 -5.80
N ILE A 730 -29.08 -7.63 -5.98
CA ILE A 730 -28.29 -8.86 -6.07
C ILE A 730 -27.31 -8.87 -4.90
N PRO A 731 -27.66 -9.55 -3.79
CA PRO A 731 -26.76 -9.86 -2.69
C PRO A 731 -25.59 -10.69 -3.19
N PHE A 732 -24.35 -10.24 -3.03
CA PHE A 732 -23.19 -11.00 -3.55
C PHE A 732 -21.96 -11.05 -2.64
N PHE A 733 -21.89 -10.23 -1.59
CA PHE A 733 -20.69 -10.11 -0.76
C PHE A 733 -21.01 -9.73 0.67
N ILE A 734 -20.32 -10.32 1.64
CA ILE A 734 -20.36 -9.88 3.04
C ILE A 734 -18.94 -9.79 3.62
N THR A 735 -18.65 -8.70 4.34
CA THR A 735 -17.49 -8.62 5.25
C THR A 735 -17.94 -8.88 6.67
N LEU A 736 -17.34 -9.88 7.32
CA LEU A 736 -17.46 -10.17 8.75
C LEU A 736 -16.22 -9.65 9.50
N PRO A 737 -16.34 -8.54 10.24
CA PRO A 737 -15.30 -8.10 11.17
C PRO A 737 -15.00 -9.13 12.27
N ILE A 738 -13.72 -9.50 12.40
CA ILE A 738 -13.20 -10.31 13.50
C ILE A 738 -12.18 -9.45 14.25
N GLY A 739 -12.63 -8.84 15.35
CA GLY A 739 -11.85 -7.83 16.06
C GLY A 739 -12.13 -6.44 15.52
N SER A 740 -13.38 -6.01 15.64
CA SER A 740 -13.82 -4.68 15.23
C SER A 740 -12.97 -3.57 15.85
N THR A 741 -12.81 -2.44 15.16
CA THR A 741 -11.90 -1.39 15.65
C THR A 741 -12.41 -0.74 16.94
N SER A 742 -13.72 -0.57 17.08
CA SER A 742 -14.31 0.10 18.24
C SER A 742 -14.10 -0.70 19.53
N THR A 743 -14.53 -1.97 19.56
CA THR A 743 -14.62 -2.77 20.80
C THR A 743 -13.94 -4.13 20.71
N CYS A 744 -13.22 -4.42 19.62
CA CYS A 744 -12.70 -5.76 19.32
C CYS A 744 -13.82 -6.83 19.23
N GLY A 745 -15.02 -6.42 18.83
CA GLY A 745 -16.18 -7.30 18.62
C GLY A 745 -15.94 -8.31 17.50
N ILE A 746 -16.64 -9.44 17.54
CA ILE A 746 -16.44 -10.58 16.63
C ILE A 746 -17.77 -10.94 15.99
N ASP A 747 -17.86 -10.80 14.67
CA ASP A 747 -18.93 -11.40 13.89
C ASP A 747 -18.54 -12.83 13.54
N SER A 748 -19.04 -13.77 14.35
CA SER A 748 -18.63 -15.18 14.33
C SER A 748 -18.86 -15.84 12.97
N PRO A 749 -17.80 -16.30 12.28
CA PRO A 749 -17.96 -17.04 11.02
C PRO A 749 -18.73 -18.34 11.19
N GLU A 750 -18.67 -18.98 12.37
CA GLU A 750 -19.46 -20.20 12.70
C GLU A 750 -20.96 -19.97 12.50
N ILE A 751 -21.44 -18.76 12.80
CA ILE A 751 -22.84 -18.39 12.71
C ILE A 751 -23.14 -17.83 11.32
N TYR A 752 -22.40 -16.81 10.89
CA TYR A 752 -22.80 -15.98 9.76
C TYR A 752 -22.27 -16.45 8.39
N ALA A 753 -21.14 -17.16 8.34
CA ALA A 753 -20.56 -17.62 7.08
C ALA A 753 -21.41 -18.70 6.38
N PRO A 754 -21.92 -19.76 7.06
CA PRO A 754 -22.76 -20.77 6.41
C PRO A 754 -24.04 -20.19 5.80
N ILE A 755 -24.71 -19.28 6.53
CA ILE A 755 -25.93 -18.59 6.09
C ILE A 755 -25.63 -17.80 4.82
N SER A 756 -24.59 -16.96 4.87
CA SER A 756 -24.19 -16.12 3.74
C SER A 756 -23.80 -16.95 2.52
N LYS A 757 -23.06 -18.04 2.75
CA LYS A 757 -22.59 -18.92 1.67
C LYS A 757 -23.74 -19.69 1.02
N LYS A 758 -24.72 -20.16 1.81
CA LYS A 758 -25.96 -20.76 1.31
C LYS A 758 -26.72 -19.81 0.39
N GLU A 759 -26.70 -18.51 0.71
CA GLU A 759 -27.35 -17.48 -0.10
C GLU A 759 -26.53 -17.02 -1.31
N GLY A 760 -25.37 -17.62 -1.58
CA GLY A 760 -24.53 -17.34 -2.75
C GLY A 760 -23.57 -16.16 -2.60
N LEU A 761 -23.43 -15.62 -1.38
CA LEU A 761 -22.51 -14.51 -1.13
C LEU A 761 -21.07 -15.01 -1.07
N TRP A 762 -20.15 -14.17 -1.54
CA TRP A 762 -18.74 -14.24 -1.17
C TRP A 762 -18.57 -13.82 0.28
N VAL A 763 -17.96 -14.66 1.10
CA VAL A 763 -17.71 -14.39 2.52
C VAL A 763 -16.27 -13.96 2.74
N HIS A 764 -16.08 -12.70 3.14
CA HIS A 764 -14.80 -12.14 3.52
C HIS A 764 -14.73 -11.90 5.03
N CYS A 765 -13.64 -12.30 5.70
CA CYS A 765 -13.39 -11.93 7.09
C CYS A 765 -12.28 -10.86 7.19
N ASP A 766 -12.63 -9.68 7.72
CA ASP A 766 -11.62 -8.67 8.09
C ASP A 766 -11.14 -8.97 9.51
N SER A 767 -9.98 -9.62 9.61
CA SER A 767 -9.33 -9.99 10.86
C SER A 767 -8.04 -9.21 11.07
N ALA A 768 -7.99 -7.93 10.62
CA ALA A 768 -6.77 -7.14 10.63
C ALA A 768 -6.02 -7.15 11.97
N TYR A 769 -6.73 -7.03 13.10
CA TYR A 769 -6.12 -7.09 14.43
C TYR A 769 -6.10 -8.52 15.00
N LEU A 770 -7.26 -9.15 15.17
CA LEU A 770 -7.34 -10.46 15.85
C LEU A 770 -6.73 -11.61 15.05
N GLY A 771 -6.59 -11.50 13.74
CA GLY A 771 -6.07 -12.59 12.90
C GLY A 771 -4.64 -12.99 13.24
N GLY A 772 -3.80 -12.09 13.76
CA GLY A 772 -2.47 -12.46 14.26
C GLY A 772 -2.51 -13.28 15.55
N PHE A 773 -3.59 -13.23 16.33
CA PHE A 773 -3.79 -14.04 17.54
C PHE A 773 -4.23 -15.47 17.22
N PHE A 774 -4.51 -15.83 15.95
CA PHE A 774 -4.78 -17.24 15.58
C PHE A 774 -3.58 -18.17 15.82
N LEU A 775 -2.39 -17.61 16.04
CA LEU A 775 -1.21 -18.33 16.56
C LEU A 775 -1.44 -18.92 17.95
N LEU A 776 -2.38 -18.38 18.73
CA LEU A 776 -2.75 -18.85 20.06
C LEU A 776 -3.89 -19.86 19.95
N GLN A 777 -3.68 -21.05 20.52
CA GLN A 777 -4.71 -22.10 20.58
C GLN A 777 -6.02 -21.59 21.20
N GLU A 778 -5.92 -20.73 22.21
CA GLU A 778 -7.06 -20.12 22.89
C GLU A 778 -7.89 -19.13 22.03
N TYR A 779 -7.41 -18.73 20.85
CA TYR A 779 -8.18 -17.92 19.87
C TYR A 779 -8.65 -18.72 18.65
N GLN A 780 -8.18 -19.96 18.46
CA GLN A 780 -8.52 -20.76 17.28
C GLN A 780 -10.00 -21.18 17.23
N TYR A 781 -10.76 -21.04 18.32
CA TYR A 781 -12.22 -21.22 18.30
C TYR A 781 -12.92 -20.29 17.28
N ILE A 782 -12.31 -19.14 16.97
CA ILE A 782 -12.82 -18.18 15.98
C ILE A 782 -12.77 -18.75 14.55
N LEU A 783 -11.89 -19.74 14.30
CA LEU A 783 -11.74 -20.37 12.99
C LEU A 783 -12.90 -21.30 12.63
N LYS A 784 -13.80 -21.61 13.57
CA LYS A 784 -15.02 -22.35 13.27
C LYS A 784 -15.83 -21.59 12.21
N GLY A 785 -16.28 -22.30 11.18
CA GLY A 785 -16.97 -21.72 10.02
C GLY A 785 -16.06 -21.23 8.89
N PHE A 786 -14.72 -21.24 9.04
CA PHE A 786 -13.80 -20.85 7.96
C PHE A 786 -13.88 -21.75 6.72
N SER A 787 -14.44 -22.95 6.82
CA SER A 787 -14.77 -23.79 5.67
C SER A 787 -15.70 -23.09 4.66
N TYR A 788 -16.55 -22.16 5.12
CA TYR A 788 -17.44 -21.34 4.29
C TYR A 788 -16.84 -19.99 3.86
N VAL A 789 -15.69 -19.61 4.40
CA VAL A 789 -15.01 -18.34 4.09
C VAL A 789 -14.25 -18.45 2.76
N ASP A 790 -14.41 -17.44 1.90
CA ASP A 790 -13.75 -17.35 0.59
C ASP A 790 -12.41 -16.64 0.67
N SER A 791 -12.34 -15.62 1.52
CA SER A 791 -11.11 -14.87 1.77
C SER A 791 -11.08 -14.26 3.17
N PHE A 792 -9.90 -14.00 3.69
CA PHE A 792 -9.76 -13.21 4.91
C PHE A 792 -8.45 -12.45 4.91
N VAL A 793 -8.38 -11.38 5.69
CA VAL A 793 -7.19 -10.54 5.78
C VAL A 793 -6.72 -10.41 7.22
N ILE A 794 -5.40 -10.46 7.43
CA ILE A 794 -4.76 -10.26 8.73
C ILE A 794 -3.63 -9.25 8.60
N ASN A 795 -3.33 -8.50 9.67
CA ASN A 795 -2.12 -7.70 9.77
C ASN A 795 -1.19 -8.27 10.83
N LEU A 796 -0.19 -9.03 10.40
CA LEU A 796 0.90 -9.42 11.31
C LEU A 796 1.61 -8.20 11.88
N HIS A 797 1.59 -7.09 11.14
CA HIS A 797 2.14 -5.83 11.60
C HIS A 797 1.33 -5.10 12.69
N LYS A 798 0.19 -5.67 13.11
CA LYS A 798 -0.57 -5.19 14.27
C LYS A 798 -0.35 -6.05 15.50
N SER A 799 -0.60 -7.35 15.38
CA SER A 799 -0.70 -8.26 16.52
C SER A 799 0.45 -9.27 16.65
N SER A 800 1.43 -9.26 15.75
CA SER A 800 2.51 -10.24 15.74
C SER A 800 3.91 -9.62 15.86
N VAL A 801 4.01 -8.39 16.37
CA VAL A 801 5.28 -7.68 16.62
C VAL A 801 6.15 -7.52 15.35
N ILE A 802 5.51 -7.57 14.18
CA ILE A 802 6.15 -7.34 12.90
C ILE A 802 5.95 -5.87 12.51
N ASN A 803 6.93 -5.25 11.87
CA ASN A 803 6.78 -3.86 11.43
C ASN A 803 5.94 -3.74 10.16
N GLN A 804 5.25 -2.61 10.01
CA GLN A 804 4.54 -2.29 8.78
C GLN A 804 5.53 -2.18 7.60
N ASP A 805 5.21 -2.71 6.41
CA ASP A 805 4.00 -3.40 5.97
C ASP A 805 4.17 -4.93 5.97
N ALA A 806 3.17 -5.62 6.54
CA ALA A 806 3.04 -7.09 6.56
C ALA A 806 1.55 -7.46 6.69
N SER A 807 0.73 -7.02 5.74
CA SER A 807 -0.67 -7.45 5.63
C SER A 807 -0.73 -8.70 4.78
N MET A 808 -1.58 -9.65 5.16
CA MET A 808 -1.76 -10.90 4.41
C MET A 808 -3.22 -11.09 4.02
N LEU A 809 -3.49 -11.21 2.72
CA LEU A 809 -4.78 -11.62 2.19
C LEU A 809 -4.71 -13.09 1.80
N PHE A 810 -5.55 -13.90 2.43
CA PHE A 810 -5.73 -15.31 2.11
C PHE A 810 -6.97 -15.47 1.25
N ILE A 811 -6.85 -16.29 0.20
CA ILE A 811 -7.92 -16.59 -0.75
C ILE A 811 -8.02 -18.11 -0.87
N SER A 812 -9.24 -18.64 -0.84
CA SER A 812 -9.51 -20.07 -1.00
C SER A 812 -8.94 -20.61 -2.32
N ASN A 813 -8.42 -21.84 -2.28
CA ASN A 813 -7.79 -22.50 -3.41
C ASN A 813 -8.72 -22.71 -4.60
N ILE A 814 -10.04 -22.71 -4.41
CA ILE A 814 -11.02 -22.76 -5.51
C ILE A 814 -10.85 -21.60 -6.50
N TYR A 815 -10.21 -20.50 -6.07
CA TYR A 815 -9.90 -19.34 -6.89
C TYR A 815 -8.43 -19.27 -7.32
N ALA A 816 -7.57 -20.20 -6.89
CA ALA A 816 -6.12 -20.13 -7.10
C ALA A 816 -5.73 -20.14 -8.58
N SER A 817 -6.43 -20.90 -9.41
CA SER A 817 -6.17 -21.02 -10.85
C SER A 817 -6.73 -19.86 -11.69
N LEU A 818 -7.50 -18.95 -11.08
CA LEU A 818 -8.17 -17.86 -11.79
C LEU A 818 -7.24 -16.64 -11.94
N LYS A 819 -6.36 -16.68 -12.96
CA LYS A 819 -5.37 -15.63 -13.23
C LYS A 819 -5.98 -14.22 -13.30
N GLU A 820 -7.09 -14.08 -14.03
CA GLU A 820 -7.75 -12.79 -14.22
C GLU A 820 -8.23 -12.19 -12.88
N LEU A 821 -8.91 -12.98 -12.04
CA LEU A 821 -9.39 -12.51 -10.74
C LEU A 821 -8.23 -12.20 -9.78
N ASN A 822 -7.22 -13.06 -9.73
CA ASN A 822 -6.03 -12.82 -8.88
C ASN A 822 -5.21 -11.62 -9.35
N SER A 823 -5.36 -11.19 -10.60
CA SER A 823 -4.70 -10.00 -11.11
C SER A 823 -5.37 -8.70 -10.69
N LEU A 824 -6.63 -8.70 -10.22
CA LEU A 824 -7.40 -7.50 -9.89
C LEU A 824 -6.85 -6.73 -8.69
N GLY A 825 -7.07 -5.41 -8.70
CA GLY A 825 -6.75 -4.52 -7.59
C GLY A 825 -5.26 -4.24 -7.40
N PRO A 826 -4.84 -3.84 -6.17
CA PRO A 826 -3.49 -3.38 -5.90
C PRO A 826 -2.45 -4.48 -6.08
N ASN A 827 -1.23 -4.08 -6.47
CA ASN A 827 -0.13 -5.01 -6.67
C ASN A 827 0.40 -5.52 -5.31
N PRO A 828 0.72 -6.82 -5.19
CA PRO A 828 1.30 -7.38 -3.97
C PRO A 828 2.68 -6.78 -3.66
N ARG A 829 3.09 -6.88 -2.40
CA ARG A 829 4.38 -6.37 -1.92
C ARG A 829 5.42 -7.48 -1.99
N VAL A 830 6.45 -7.27 -2.80
CA VAL A 830 7.55 -8.21 -3.04
C VAL A 830 8.50 -8.23 -1.84
N ASN A 831 9.16 -9.37 -1.59
CA ASN A 831 10.21 -9.53 -0.57
C ASN A 831 9.79 -9.28 0.89
N ARG A 832 8.48 -9.15 1.17
CA ARG A 832 7.97 -8.98 2.54
C ARG A 832 8.06 -10.24 3.39
N SER A 833 8.10 -11.42 2.77
CA SER A 833 8.31 -12.69 3.47
C SER A 833 9.65 -12.75 4.20
N ILE A 834 10.69 -12.09 3.70
CA ILE A 834 12.06 -12.12 4.26
C ILE A 834 12.07 -11.76 5.75
N LYS A 835 11.50 -10.61 6.12
CA LYS A 835 11.49 -10.18 7.53
C LYS A 835 10.70 -11.13 8.44
N ILE A 836 9.65 -11.76 7.92
CA ILE A 836 8.84 -12.71 8.68
C ILE A 836 9.63 -14.01 8.85
N TRP A 837 10.28 -14.47 7.79
CA TRP A 837 11.13 -15.64 7.82
C TRP A 837 12.31 -15.48 8.79
N PHE A 838 12.98 -14.31 8.82
CA PHE A 838 14.01 -14.00 9.82
C PHE A 838 13.49 -14.14 11.25
N LEU A 839 12.29 -13.62 11.50
CA LEU A 839 11.63 -13.71 12.79
C LEU A 839 11.30 -15.17 13.14
N GLN A 840 10.73 -15.93 12.19
CA GLN A 840 10.43 -17.36 12.37
C GLN A 840 11.69 -18.16 12.73
N LYS A 841 12.79 -17.97 12.00
CA LYS A 841 14.04 -18.74 12.22
C LYS A 841 14.78 -18.35 13.50
N THR A 842 14.62 -17.11 13.97
CA THR A 842 15.36 -16.63 15.15
C THR A 842 14.57 -16.80 16.45
N PHE A 843 13.29 -16.41 16.45
CA PHE A 843 12.46 -16.39 17.65
C PHE A 843 11.48 -17.56 17.73
N GLY A 844 11.14 -18.16 16.58
CA GLY A 844 10.01 -19.07 16.49
C GLY A 844 8.66 -18.40 16.78
N PHE A 845 7.58 -19.13 16.55
CA PHE A 845 6.24 -18.64 16.86
C PHE A 845 5.96 -18.61 18.37
N ASP A 846 6.65 -19.43 19.17
CA ASP A 846 6.45 -19.47 20.62
C ASP A 846 6.76 -18.15 21.31
N MET A 847 7.79 -17.42 20.87
CA MET A 847 8.05 -16.08 21.37
C MET A 847 6.91 -15.11 21.03
N ILE A 848 6.39 -15.16 19.79
CA ILE A 848 5.25 -14.31 19.39
C ILE A 848 4.03 -14.63 20.27
N ARG A 849 3.73 -15.92 20.48
CA ARG A 849 2.65 -16.39 21.35
C ARG A 849 2.84 -15.88 22.78
N ASN A 850 4.05 -15.94 23.32
CA ASN A 850 4.35 -15.48 24.68
C ASN A 850 4.14 -13.97 24.82
N ILE A 851 4.57 -13.18 23.83
CA ILE A 851 4.32 -11.73 23.81
C ILE A 851 2.81 -11.44 23.73
N GLN A 852 2.08 -12.13 22.85
CA GLN A 852 0.63 -11.97 22.73
C GLN A 852 -0.09 -12.33 24.04
N ARG A 853 0.31 -13.42 24.72
CA ARG A 853 -0.23 -13.80 26.03
C ARG A 853 0.10 -12.79 27.11
N GLN A 854 1.31 -12.21 27.09
CA GLN A 854 1.67 -11.14 28.02
C GLN A 854 0.83 -9.88 27.79
N GLN A 855 0.61 -9.50 26.53
CA GLN A 855 -0.30 -8.42 26.15
C GLN A 855 -1.71 -8.66 26.69
N ILE A 856 -2.24 -9.87 26.52
CA ILE A 856 -3.55 -10.28 27.03
C ILE A 856 -3.60 -10.15 28.56
N LYS A 857 -2.62 -10.72 29.25
CA LYS A 857 -2.53 -10.65 30.72
C LYS A 857 -2.51 -9.21 31.23
N CYS A 858 -1.74 -8.32 30.60
CA CYS A 858 -1.70 -6.91 30.93
C CYS A 858 -3.06 -6.22 30.71
N ALA A 859 -3.76 -6.54 29.62
CA ALA A 859 -5.08 -6.00 29.34
C ALA A 859 -6.12 -6.49 30.36
N GLN A 860 -6.10 -7.78 30.71
CA GLN A 860 -6.96 -8.37 31.76
C GLN A 860 -6.70 -7.74 33.12
N PHE A 861 -5.43 -7.50 33.45
CA PHE A 861 -5.07 -6.82 34.69
C PHE A 861 -5.57 -5.37 34.72
N LEU A 862 -5.48 -4.63 33.61
CA LEU A 862 -6.06 -3.29 33.53
C LEU A 862 -7.60 -3.33 33.68
N GLU A 863 -8.27 -4.27 33.03
CA GLU A 863 -9.73 -4.46 33.16
C GLU A 863 -10.12 -4.68 34.62
N SER A 864 -9.43 -5.55 35.36
CA SER A 864 -9.73 -5.81 36.77
C SER A 864 -9.47 -4.60 37.67
N LEU A 865 -8.43 -3.82 37.40
CA LEU A 865 -8.17 -2.56 38.11
C LEU A 865 -9.28 -1.53 37.85
N LEU A 866 -9.74 -1.39 36.61
CA LEU A 866 -10.84 -0.48 36.28
C LEU A 866 -12.14 -0.89 36.98
N LEU A 867 -12.45 -2.19 37.03
CA LEU A 867 -13.62 -2.72 37.73
C LEU A 867 -13.55 -2.53 39.26
N SER A 868 -12.36 -2.33 39.83
CA SER A 868 -12.21 -2.04 41.27
C SER A 868 -12.68 -0.63 41.68
N LYS A 869 -12.96 0.25 40.71
CA LYS A 869 -13.44 1.61 40.93
C LYS A 869 -14.92 1.73 40.61
N ASP A 870 -15.71 2.17 41.58
CA ASP A 870 -17.16 2.33 41.48
C ASP A 870 -17.60 3.43 40.49
N TYR A 871 -16.75 4.42 40.24
CA TYR A 871 -16.97 5.51 39.27
C TYR A 871 -16.49 5.19 37.84
N LEU A 872 -15.89 4.03 37.61
CA LEU A 872 -15.49 3.56 36.28
C LEU A 872 -16.35 2.37 35.84
N GLU A 873 -16.50 2.21 34.54
CA GLU A 873 -17.26 1.13 33.93
C GLU A 873 -16.49 0.58 32.73
N VAL A 874 -16.34 -0.75 32.66
CA VAL A 874 -15.84 -1.45 31.47
C VAL A 874 -17.01 -1.68 30.53
N VAL A 875 -16.91 -1.17 29.30
CA VAL A 875 -18.02 -1.14 28.33
C VAL A 875 -18.18 -2.48 27.62
N THR A 876 -17.07 -3.14 27.29
CA THR A 876 -17.05 -4.47 26.69
C THR A 876 -15.96 -5.29 27.34
N LYS A 877 -16.17 -6.60 27.43
CA LYS A 877 -15.15 -7.51 27.92
C LYS A 877 -13.86 -7.36 27.13
N GLN A 878 -12.75 -7.39 27.84
CA GLN A 878 -11.41 -7.37 27.29
C GLN A 878 -11.22 -8.54 26.30
N ILE A 879 -10.84 -8.21 25.06
CA ILE A 879 -10.43 -9.18 24.04
C ILE A 879 -9.05 -8.77 23.50
N ALA A 880 -8.13 -9.73 23.41
CA ALA A 880 -6.75 -9.56 22.99
C ALA A 880 -5.99 -8.50 23.81
N GLY A 881 -5.67 -7.34 23.26
CA GLY A 881 -5.01 -6.24 23.98
C GLY A 881 -5.90 -5.02 24.20
N LEU A 882 -7.19 -5.07 23.88
CA LEU A 882 -8.07 -3.90 23.95
C LEU A 882 -8.90 -3.89 25.24
N VAL A 883 -8.94 -2.74 25.90
CA VAL A 883 -9.84 -2.43 27.02
C VAL A 883 -10.65 -1.18 26.68
N CYS A 884 -11.97 -1.25 26.84
CA CYS A 884 -12.90 -0.15 26.59
C CYS A 884 -13.57 0.27 27.89
N PHE A 885 -13.46 1.55 28.26
CA PHE A 885 -13.95 2.03 29.54
C PHE A 885 -14.52 3.45 29.46
N LYS A 886 -15.34 3.81 30.44
CA LYS A 886 -15.92 5.15 30.58
C LYS A 886 -16.12 5.49 32.07
N LEU A 887 -16.40 6.75 32.34
CA LEU A 887 -16.97 7.19 33.61
C LEU A 887 -18.40 6.66 33.74
N LYS A 888 -18.67 5.98 34.86
CA LYS A 888 -20.00 5.46 35.18
C LYS A 888 -20.96 6.62 35.49
N ASN A 889 -22.23 6.50 35.08
CA ASN A 889 -23.29 7.49 35.32
C ASN A 889 -22.96 8.94 34.86
N CYS A 890 -22.03 9.09 33.91
CA CYS A 890 -21.68 10.37 33.30
C CYS A 890 -22.17 10.43 31.84
N SER A 891 -22.32 11.63 31.29
CA SER A 891 -22.77 11.79 29.91
C SER A 891 -21.67 11.41 28.91
N ASN A 892 -22.04 11.25 27.64
CA ASN A 892 -21.05 11.10 26.56
C ASN A 892 -20.12 12.34 26.48
N GLU A 893 -20.68 13.54 26.66
CA GLU A 893 -19.92 14.79 26.66
C GLU A 893 -18.88 14.86 27.80
N ASP A 894 -19.23 14.33 28.98
CA ASP A 894 -18.29 14.22 30.10
C ASP A 894 -17.11 13.30 29.77
N ASN A 895 -17.38 12.16 29.13
CA ASN A 895 -16.35 11.22 28.71
C ASN A 895 -15.45 11.82 27.61
N GLU A 896 -16.02 12.58 26.66
CA GLU A 896 -15.24 13.36 25.68
C GLU A 896 -14.33 14.40 26.36
N LYS A 897 -14.82 15.09 27.40
CA LYS A 897 -14.02 16.06 28.16
C LYS A 897 -12.88 15.37 28.90
N LEU A 898 -13.14 14.25 29.57
CA LEU A 898 -12.08 13.46 30.23
C LEU A 898 -11.03 12.97 29.24
N PHE A 899 -11.46 12.45 28.07
CA PHE A 899 -10.56 12.06 26.99
C PHE A 899 -9.64 13.22 26.57
N LYS A 900 -10.20 14.41 26.35
CA LYS A 900 -9.43 15.62 26.01
C LYS A 900 -8.45 16.02 27.12
N ILE A 901 -8.84 15.92 28.39
CA ILE A 901 -7.95 16.19 29.53
C ILE A 901 -6.74 15.25 29.50
N ILE A 902 -6.96 13.95 29.35
CA ILE A 902 -5.88 12.95 29.31
C ILE A 902 -4.92 13.23 28.13
N ASN A 903 -5.46 13.40 26.93
CA ASN A 903 -4.64 13.48 25.71
C ASN A 903 -4.01 14.86 25.45
N ASN A 904 -4.64 15.95 25.88
CA ASN A 904 -4.21 17.31 25.52
C ASN A 904 -3.65 18.12 26.69
N ILE A 905 -4.06 17.81 27.93
CA ILE A 905 -3.63 18.56 29.13
C ILE A 905 -2.61 17.76 29.93
N ASP A 906 -2.95 16.53 30.35
CA ASP A 906 -2.07 15.69 31.18
C ASP A 906 -0.90 15.11 30.38
N ARG A 907 -1.22 14.48 29.23
CA ARG A 907 -0.26 13.97 28.22
C ARG A 907 0.72 12.89 28.70
N ARG A 908 0.63 12.39 29.94
CA ARG A 908 1.50 11.29 30.42
C ARG A 908 1.23 9.97 29.68
N ILE A 909 -0.01 9.79 29.21
CA ILE A 909 -0.43 8.69 28.35
C ILE A 909 -1.16 9.25 27.12
N HIS A 910 -1.24 8.47 26.05
CA HIS A 910 -2.05 8.80 24.88
C HIS A 910 -2.99 7.66 24.52
N ILE A 911 -4.29 7.93 24.46
CA ILE A 911 -5.37 6.97 24.24
C ILE A 911 -6.24 7.38 23.04
N THR A 912 -7.21 6.54 22.66
CA THR A 912 -8.23 6.88 21.65
C THR A 912 -9.63 6.78 22.25
N GLU A 913 -10.63 7.32 21.57
CA GLU A 913 -12.04 7.20 21.93
C GLU A 913 -12.83 6.50 20.82
N SER A 914 -14.02 6.00 21.12
CA SER A 914 -14.95 5.50 20.10
C SER A 914 -16.41 5.64 20.56
N HIS A 915 -17.32 5.30 19.65
CA HIS A 915 -18.75 5.40 19.83
C HIS A 915 -19.45 4.18 19.21
N VAL A 916 -20.32 3.52 19.99
CA VAL A 916 -21.11 2.35 19.56
C VAL A 916 -22.49 2.40 20.24
N ASN A 917 -23.58 2.19 19.51
CA ASN A 917 -24.96 2.19 20.04
C ASN A 917 -25.26 3.37 21.00
N SER A 918 -24.89 4.58 20.61
CA SER A 918 -25.06 5.82 21.41
C SER A 918 -24.21 5.91 22.69
N ILE A 919 -23.22 5.03 22.86
CA ILE A 919 -22.28 5.04 24.01
C ILE A 919 -20.94 5.59 23.54
N HIS A 920 -20.49 6.70 24.13
CA HIS A 920 -19.11 7.18 24.00
C HIS A 920 -18.21 6.57 25.07
N PHE A 921 -17.01 6.15 24.70
CA PHE A 921 -16.05 5.56 25.62
C PHE A 921 -14.60 5.73 25.15
N MET A 922 -13.67 5.56 26.09
CA MET A 922 -12.24 5.57 25.85
C MET A 922 -11.71 4.16 25.60
N ARG A 923 -10.65 4.07 24.79
CA ARG A 923 -10.00 2.85 24.33
C ARG A 923 -8.53 2.87 24.71
N ILE A 924 -8.11 1.82 25.39
CA ILE A 924 -6.71 1.53 25.68
C ILE A 924 -6.33 0.24 24.96
N SER A 925 -5.41 0.35 24.02
CA SER A 925 -4.78 -0.78 23.37
C SER A 925 -3.43 -1.01 24.02
N ILE A 926 -3.27 -2.16 24.68
CA ILE A 926 -2.01 -2.61 25.24
C ILE A 926 -1.08 -2.92 24.07
N ASN A 927 -0.25 -1.95 23.72
CA ASN A 927 0.47 -1.95 22.46
C ASN A 927 1.87 -2.54 22.61
N ASN A 928 2.62 -2.13 23.64
CA ASN A 928 4.05 -2.43 23.73
C ASN A 928 4.33 -3.92 24.05
N PRO A 929 5.11 -4.64 23.21
CA PRO A 929 5.55 -6.02 23.46
C PRO A 929 6.28 -6.26 24.78
N GLN A 930 6.87 -5.21 25.35
CA GLN A 930 7.65 -5.24 26.59
C GLN A 930 6.85 -4.74 27.81
N MET A 931 5.54 -4.50 27.65
CA MET A 931 4.71 -3.94 28.72
C MET A 931 4.56 -4.91 29.90
N THR A 932 4.74 -4.38 31.09
CA THR A 932 4.69 -5.10 32.37
C THR A 932 3.49 -4.64 33.20
N TYR A 933 3.16 -5.38 34.27
CA TYR A 933 2.14 -4.93 35.23
C TYR A 933 2.51 -3.63 35.94
N HIS A 934 3.80 -3.30 36.07
CA HIS A 934 4.21 -2.01 36.61
C HIS A 934 3.73 -0.86 35.72
N ASP A 935 3.89 -1.00 34.40
CA ASP A 935 3.42 -0.02 33.42
C ASP A 935 1.89 0.11 33.47
N ILE A 936 1.17 -1.02 33.60
CA ILE A 936 -0.29 -1.02 33.75
C ILE A 936 -0.74 -0.27 35.00
N ASN A 937 -0.07 -0.45 36.13
CA ASN A 937 -0.36 0.30 37.36
C ASN A 937 -0.14 1.80 37.18
N PHE A 938 0.91 2.21 36.46
CA PHE A 938 1.14 3.61 36.12
C PHE A 938 -0.01 4.17 35.26
N ILE A 939 -0.41 3.45 34.20
CA ILE A 939 -1.50 3.84 33.31
C ILE A 939 -2.80 3.99 34.10
N PHE A 940 -3.13 3.00 34.94
CA PHE A 940 -4.31 3.02 35.80
C PHE A 940 -4.30 4.20 36.78
N LYS A 941 -3.14 4.51 37.38
CA LYS A 941 -2.98 5.68 38.26
C LYS A 941 -3.29 6.97 37.52
N VAL A 942 -2.77 7.16 36.30
CA VAL A 942 -3.06 8.36 35.48
C VAL A 942 -4.56 8.48 35.18
N ILE A 943 -5.23 7.37 34.87
CA ILE A 943 -6.69 7.35 34.64
C ILE A 943 -7.44 7.76 35.91
N CYS A 944 -7.09 7.20 37.06
CA CYS A 944 -7.75 7.51 38.33
C CYS A 944 -7.57 8.98 38.71
N GLU A 945 -6.34 9.50 38.67
CA GLU A 945 -6.05 10.90 39.00
C GLU A 945 -6.87 11.88 38.15
N ASN A 946 -6.94 11.65 36.83
CA ASN A 946 -7.71 12.50 35.92
C ASN A 946 -9.23 12.35 36.13
N SER A 947 -9.70 11.12 36.34
CA SER A 947 -11.12 10.84 36.59
C SER A 947 -11.61 11.47 37.88
N GLU A 948 -10.88 11.28 38.98
CA GLU A 948 -11.22 11.83 40.29
C GLU A 948 -11.18 13.36 40.29
N LYS A 949 -10.17 13.96 39.63
CA LYS A 949 -10.09 15.41 39.46
C LYS A 949 -11.28 15.95 38.68
N PHE A 950 -11.66 15.29 37.59
CA PHE A 950 -12.82 15.66 36.77
C PHE A 950 -14.13 15.58 37.57
N ILE A 951 -14.36 14.47 38.29
CA ILE A 951 -15.56 14.28 39.14
C ILE A 951 -15.62 15.33 40.25
N LYS A 952 -14.50 15.64 40.91
CA LYS A 952 -14.45 16.68 41.96
C LYS A 952 -14.80 18.06 41.42
N GLN A 953 -14.26 18.44 40.25
CA GLN A 953 -14.58 19.72 39.60
C GLN A 953 -16.05 19.80 39.21
N LYS A 954 -16.63 18.71 38.70
CA LYS A 954 -18.05 18.65 38.34
C LYS A 954 -18.98 18.77 39.57
N LYS A 955 -18.56 18.33 40.75
CA LYS A 955 -19.32 18.51 42.00
C LYS A 955 -19.28 19.95 42.55
N LEU A 956 -18.33 20.78 42.08
CA LEU A 956 -18.17 22.18 42.50
C LEU A 956 -18.90 23.16 41.58
N ILE A 957 -19.35 22.71 40.41
CA ILE A 957 -20.17 23.43 39.42
C ILE A 957 -21.61 22.98 39.64
#